data_AF-A0AA39Z7K4-F1
#
_entry.id   AF-A0AA39Z7K4-F1
#
_cell.length_a   1.000
_cell.length_b   1.000
_cell.length_c   1.000
_cell.angle_alpha   90.00
_cell.angle_beta   90.00
_cell.angle_gamma   90.00
#
_symmetry.space_group_name_H-M   'P 1'
#
loop_
_entity.id
_entity.type
_entity.pdbx_description
1 polymer ?
#
loop_
_entity_poly.entity_id
_entity_poly.type
_entity_poly.pdbx_seq_one_letter_code
_entity_poly.pdbx_strand_id
1 'polypeptide(L)'
;MAQNTTASRVKRFLGIRPEDELNDADFYDDELYLESEPSAKEALAHLVPTVDGVKNYFRELFPFWGWIFHYNLTWLLGDLIAGITVGFVVVPQGMAYAGLANLPPEFGLYTSFVGFFLYWAFATSKDITIGTVAVMSTIVGNIILDIEATRPELALEREVIARALALISGVILLFIGLTRLGFIVEFIPLTAIGAFMTGSAISIAAGQVPTMLGIATVKTREETYKVIINTLKHLGDSKLDAAMGLSALFGLYFIRWFCNFMGQRSPTRSKMWFFISTLRMAFIVILYILVSWLVNRGVSDSKSAKFKILGTVPSGFQHVGAPEINTEVLSAIAPHLPVTVIVLLIEHIAISKSFGRVNNYMINPSQELVAIGFSNVFGPFLGGYPATGSFSRTAIKAKAGVRTPLAGIFTAVIVLLALYALTSVFFYIPSAALAAIIIHAVGDLITPPREVYRYWQTSPIEVVIFFAGVFVSIFTSIENGIYVTVAASGAILLWRIAKSPGSFMGRVHLRHATRDSLLKKEHVDHATVDGEKHSAYLDLGRHDQSNPQVPITSPYPGVFIYRFNEGLNYVNCARHLDKMTLYIYKHTRRTQLNKFDKIGDRPWNDPGPRRGEVVDTEEIASKPKLKAVILDFSAVNVIDVTATQALVDLRTQFNKYTDPETVEWYFAGVTNRWTKRALVAAGFGVDRGHGVERAEGAREGVVAVAEVDPDVTLGRKEKKGGSGDVDLEAGHVGAGEKRDEIAPVSSGESRVRGRRMAPIYGVNRPYFHIDVETAVASVVRTLERRRDTESSSLEAF
;
A
#
# COMPACT_ATOMS: atom_id res chain seq x y z
N MET A 1 -61.12 -13.64 2.20
CA MET A 1 -59.80 -14.05 2.76
C MET A 1 -58.82 -14.15 1.60
N ALA A 2 -58.12 -13.08 1.27
CA ALA A 2 -57.02 -13.16 0.31
C ALA A 2 -55.85 -13.87 1.00
N GLN A 3 -55.38 -14.97 0.43
CA GLN A 3 -54.19 -15.66 0.93
C GLN A 3 -53.01 -14.67 0.92
N ASN A 4 -52.31 -14.55 2.03
CA ASN A 4 -51.15 -13.67 2.20
C ASN A 4 -49.91 -14.31 1.52
N THR A 5 -49.98 -14.52 0.20
CA THR A 5 -48.93 -15.17 -0.61
C THR A 5 -47.81 -14.18 -0.95
N THR A 6 -46.66 -14.68 -1.36
CA THR A 6 -45.46 -13.89 -1.71
C THR A 6 -45.74 -12.91 -2.85
N ALA A 7 -46.43 -13.33 -3.90
CA ALA A 7 -46.89 -12.48 -4.98
C ALA A 7 -47.85 -11.40 -4.47
N SER A 8 -48.71 -11.68 -3.48
CA SER A 8 -49.56 -10.64 -2.90
C SER A 8 -48.76 -9.57 -2.14
N ARG A 9 -47.65 -9.96 -1.48
CA ARG A 9 -46.72 -9.05 -0.77
C ARG A 9 -45.86 -8.26 -1.75
N VAL A 10 -45.34 -8.90 -2.80
CA VAL A 10 -44.58 -8.28 -3.90
C VAL A 10 -45.48 -7.33 -4.69
N LYS A 11 -46.71 -7.73 -5.03
CA LYS A 11 -47.72 -6.84 -5.65
C LYS A 11 -47.99 -5.62 -4.79
N ARG A 12 -48.20 -5.82 -3.48
CA ARG A 12 -48.42 -4.73 -2.52
C ARG A 12 -47.20 -3.80 -2.45
N PHE A 13 -45.99 -4.35 -2.47
CA PHE A 13 -44.76 -3.58 -2.39
C PHE A 13 -44.44 -2.81 -3.68
N LEU A 14 -44.60 -3.44 -4.84
CA LEU A 14 -44.38 -2.85 -6.16
C LEU A 14 -45.58 -2.05 -6.68
N GLY A 15 -46.66 -1.94 -5.88
CA GLY A 15 -47.94 -1.24 -6.14
C GLY A 15 -48.76 -1.77 -7.33
N ILE A 16 -48.45 -2.98 -7.77
CA ILE A 16 -49.14 -3.65 -8.88
C ILE A 16 -50.61 -3.84 -8.52
N ARG A 17 -51.51 -3.58 -9.47
CA ARG A 17 -52.96 -3.61 -9.22
C ARG A 17 -53.38 -5.03 -8.80
N PRO A 18 -54.37 -5.17 -7.90
CA PRO A 18 -54.80 -6.49 -7.42
C PRO A 18 -55.28 -7.43 -8.54
N GLU A 19 -55.76 -6.84 -9.63
CA GLU A 19 -56.29 -7.48 -10.84
C GLU A 19 -55.22 -7.99 -11.83
N ASP A 20 -53.97 -7.56 -11.72
CA ASP A 20 -52.88 -8.04 -12.57
C ASP A 20 -52.34 -9.39 -12.04
N GLU A 21 -52.35 -10.46 -12.84
CA GLU A 21 -51.85 -11.78 -12.43
C GLU A 21 -50.30 -11.78 -12.34
N LEU A 22 -49.76 -12.07 -11.15
CA LEU A 22 -48.35 -12.48 -10.98
C LEU A 22 -48.33 -13.91 -10.47
N ASN A 23 -47.49 -14.73 -11.08
CA ASN A 23 -47.33 -16.12 -10.68
C ASN A 23 -46.38 -16.23 -9.49
N ASP A 24 -46.87 -16.77 -8.37
CA ASP A 24 -46.06 -17.02 -7.16
C ASP A 24 -44.81 -17.90 -7.45
N ALA A 25 -44.85 -18.68 -8.53
CA ALA A 25 -43.74 -19.55 -8.95
C ALA A 25 -42.51 -18.78 -9.48
N ASP A 26 -42.63 -17.50 -9.82
CA ASP A 26 -41.59 -16.71 -10.47
C ASP A 26 -40.62 -16.03 -9.47
N PHE A 27 -40.91 -16.07 -8.16
CA PHE A 27 -40.09 -15.44 -7.13
C PHE A 27 -39.40 -16.46 -6.21
N TYR A 28 -38.19 -16.11 -5.77
CA TYR A 28 -37.38 -16.95 -4.87
C TYR A 28 -37.71 -16.63 -3.40
N ASP A 29 -38.11 -17.66 -2.66
CA ASP A 29 -38.47 -17.65 -1.22
C ASP A 29 -39.83 -17.01 -0.86
N ASP A 30 -40.43 -17.47 0.25
CA ASP A 30 -41.74 -16.99 0.75
C ASP A 30 -41.64 -15.64 1.53
N GLU A 31 -40.42 -15.18 1.78
CA GLU A 31 -40.09 -13.96 2.52
C GLU A 31 -39.30 -12.97 1.66
N LEU A 32 -39.78 -11.72 1.61
CA LEU A 32 -39.05 -10.61 0.99
C LEU A 32 -37.69 -10.44 1.66
N TYR A 33 -36.61 -10.31 0.89
CA TYR A 33 -35.29 -10.04 1.45
C TYR A 33 -35.27 -8.69 2.19
N LEU A 34 -35.08 -8.73 3.50
CA LEU A 34 -34.95 -7.56 4.36
C LEU A 34 -33.49 -7.41 4.78
N GLU A 35 -32.89 -6.27 4.45
CA GLU A 35 -31.49 -5.99 4.81
C GLU A 35 -31.39 -5.69 6.30
N SER A 36 -30.53 -6.43 7.02
CA SER A 36 -30.31 -6.29 8.46
C SER A 36 -29.26 -5.21 8.79
N GLU A 37 -29.51 -4.42 9.85
CA GLU A 37 -28.57 -3.40 10.29
C GLU A 37 -27.32 -4.02 10.93
N PRO A 38 -26.10 -3.52 10.60
CA PRO A 38 -24.88 -4.03 11.21
C PRO A 38 -24.84 -3.66 12.70
N SER A 39 -24.48 -4.62 13.55
CA SER A 39 -24.38 -4.41 15.00
C SER A 39 -22.93 -4.29 15.49
N ALA A 40 -22.70 -3.54 16.57
CA ALA A 40 -21.38 -3.46 17.19
C ALA A 40 -20.92 -4.83 17.74
N LYS A 41 -21.87 -5.65 18.21
CA LYS A 41 -21.62 -7.02 18.66
C LYS A 41 -21.10 -7.91 17.52
N GLU A 42 -21.71 -7.84 16.34
CA GLU A 42 -21.26 -8.55 15.13
C GLU A 42 -19.85 -8.10 14.72
N ALA A 43 -19.59 -6.79 14.68
CA ALA A 43 -18.27 -6.26 14.37
C ALA A 43 -17.19 -6.70 15.37
N LEU A 44 -17.50 -6.70 16.67
CA LEU A 44 -16.58 -7.21 17.70
C LEU A 44 -16.40 -8.73 17.62
N ALA A 45 -17.45 -9.47 17.29
CA ALA A 45 -17.38 -10.92 17.11
C ALA A 45 -16.44 -11.30 15.96
N HIS A 46 -16.39 -10.51 14.89
CA HIS A 46 -15.42 -10.70 13.79
C HIS A 46 -13.96 -10.46 14.20
N LEU A 47 -13.70 -9.75 15.31
CA LEU A 47 -12.34 -9.53 15.82
C LEU A 47 -11.88 -10.64 16.78
N VAL A 48 -12.79 -11.47 17.28
CA VAL A 48 -12.45 -12.58 18.17
C VAL A 48 -11.79 -13.68 17.33
N PRO A 49 -10.55 -14.10 17.66
CA PRO A 49 -9.86 -15.11 16.88
C PRO A 49 -10.57 -16.46 16.99
N THR A 50 -10.83 -17.09 15.86
CA THR A 50 -11.32 -18.47 15.83
C THR A 50 -10.20 -19.43 16.24
N VAL A 51 -10.55 -20.60 16.77
CA VAL A 51 -9.57 -21.64 17.14
C VAL A 51 -8.69 -22.03 15.93
N ASP A 52 -9.32 -22.16 14.76
CA ASP A 52 -8.60 -22.41 13.50
C ASP A 52 -7.70 -21.24 13.11
N GLY A 53 -8.14 -20.00 13.34
CA GLY A 53 -7.32 -18.80 13.15
C GLY A 53 -6.07 -18.78 14.03
N VAL A 54 -6.19 -19.16 15.31
CA VAL A 54 -5.04 -19.29 16.23
C VAL A 54 -4.09 -20.39 15.75
N LYS A 55 -4.62 -21.54 15.35
CA LYS A 55 -3.81 -22.66 14.84
C LYS A 55 -3.07 -22.29 13.55
N ASN A 56 -3.76 -21.61 12.62
CA ASN A 56 -3.16 -21.09 11.39
C ASN A 56 -2.10 -20.03 11.69
N TYR A 57 -2.32 -19.16 12.68
CA TYR A 57 -1.33 -18.17 13.09
C TYR A 57 -0.01 -18.82 13.51
N PHE A 58 -0.05 -19.83 14.39
CA PHE A 58 1.15 -20.53 14.83
C PHE A 58 1.83 -21.32 13.69
N ARG A 59 1.06 -21.86 12.75
CA ARG A 59 1.60 -22.53 11.56
C ARG A 59 2.30 -21.53 10.63
N GLU A 60 1.72 -20.37 10.40
CA GLU A 60 2.28 -19.30 9.56
C GLU A 60 3.53 -18.65 10.17
N LEU A 61 3.65 -18.65 11.51
CA LEU A 61 4.81 -18.12 12.22
C LEU A 61 6.12 -18.87 11.89
N PHE A 62 6.02 -20.12 11.47
CA PHE A 62 7.16 -20.96 11.09
C PHE A 62 7.01 -21.46 9.64
N PRO A 63 7.27 -20.63 8.61
CA PRO A 63 7.06 -21.00 7.21
C PRO A 63 7.86 -22.22 6.75
N PHE A 64 8.98 -22.55 7.43
CA PHE A 64 9.83 -23.67 7.05
C PHE A 64 9.13 -25.03 7.07
N TRP A 65 8.12 -25.22 7.92
CA TRP A 65 7.34 -26.47 7.98
C TRP A 65 6.67 -26.81 6.64
N GLY A 66 6.35 -25.81 5.81
CA GLY A 66 5.71 -26.02 4.51
C GLY A 66 6.63 -26.67 3.47
N TRP A 67 7.94 -26.40 3.52
CA TRP A 67 8.88 -26.81 2.47
C TRP A 67 9.99 -27.76 2.94
N ILE A 68 10.27 -27.84 4.25
CA ILE A 68 11.39 -28.66 4.76
C ILE A 68 11.24 -30.15 4.43
N PHE A 69 10.00 -30.68 4.46
CA PHE A 69 9.72 -32.07 4.11
C PHE A 69 9.70 -32.35 2.60
N HIS A 70 9.72 -31.30 1.77
CA HIS A 70 9.80 -31.40 0.31
C HIS A 70 11.22 -31.14 -0.21
N TYR A 71 12.20 -31.00 0.70
CA TYR A 71 13.57 -30.68 0.38
C TYR A 71 14.26 -31.84 -0.35
N ASN A 72 14.92 -31.56 -1.47
CA ASN A 72 15.55 -32.56 -2.33
C ASN A 72 17.02 -32.23 -2.65
N LEU A 73 17.75 -33.19 -3.21
CA LEU A 73 19.19 -33.07 -3.49
C LEU A 73 19.52 -31.94 -4.49
N THR A 74 18.64 -31.68 -5.45
CA THR A 74 18.81 -30.57 -6.41
C THR A 74 18.72 -29.21 -5.72
N TRP A 75 17.84 -29.08 -4.72
CA TRP A 75 17.77 -27.88 -3.89
C TRP A 75 19.01 -27.74 -3.01
N LEU A 76 19.49 -28.84 -2.42
CA LEU A 76 20.73 -28.84 -1.64
C LEU A 76 21.92 -28.31 -2.44
N LEU A 77 22.12 -28.79 -3.67
CA LEU A 77 23.22 -28.33 -4.52
C LEU A 77 23.09 -26.85 -4.89
N GLY A 78 21.88 -26.39 -5.20
CA GLY A 78 21.62 -24.97 -5.49
C GLY A 78 21.89 -24.07 -4.27
N ASP A 79 21.43 -24.49 -3.10
CA ASP A 79 21.60 -23.75 -1.85
C ASP A 79 23.05 -23.75 -1.37
N LEU A 80 23.79 -24.85 -1.58
CA LEU A 80 25.21 -24.95 -1.28
C LEU A 80 26.05 -24.00 -2.16
N ILE A 81 25.83 -24.02 -3.48
CA ILE A 81 26.53 -23.13 -4.42
C ILE A 81 26.23 -21.66 -4.09
N ALA A 82 24.96 -21.33 -3.87
CA ALA A 82 24.56 -19.98 -3.50
C ALA A 82 25.17 -19.56 -2.16
N GLY A 83 25.13 -20.44 -1.15
CA GLY A 83 25.63 -20.18 0.19
C GLY A 83 27.14 -19.96 0.24
N ILE A 84 27.92 -20.78 -0.47
CA ILE A 84 29.38 -20.63 -0.60
C ILE A 84 29.73 -19.33 -1.34
N THR A 85 29.02 -19.03 -2.43
CA THR A 85 29.25 -17.81 -3.23
C THR A 85 29.04 -16.56 -2.38
N VAL A 86 27.94 -16.51 -1.62
CA VAL A 86 27.65 -15.39 -0.71
C VAL A 86 28.64 -15.37 0.46
N GLY A 87 29.05 -16.54 0.99
CA GLY A 87 30.04 -16.68 2.06
C GLY A 87 31.35 -15.97 1.75
N PHE A 88 31.91 -16.20 0.57
CA PHE A 88 33.14 -15.52 0.15
C PHE A 88 33.00 -14.01 -0.01
N VAL A 89 31.82 -13.54 -0.39
CA VAL A 89 31.55 -12.11 -0.56
C VAL A 89 31.33 -11.43 0.79
N VAL A 90 30.67 -12.10 1.74
CA VAL A 90 30.26 -11.45 2.99
C VAL A 90 31.38 -11.31 4.01
N VAL A 91 32.35 -12.21 4.05
CA VAL A 91 33.47 -12.13 5.02
C VAL A 91 34.19 -10.77 4.94
N PRO A 92 34.73 -10.35 3.77
CA PRO A 92 35.39 -9.05 3.68
C PRO A 92 34.43 -7.87 3.80
N GLN A 93 33.21 -7.97 3.26
CA GLN A 93 32.20 -6.91 3.37
C GLN A 93 31.79 -6.67 4.83
N GLY A 94 31.62 -7.75 5.60
CA GLY A 94 31.21 -7.67 7.00
C GLY A 94 32.22 -6.93 7.84
N MET A 95 33.50 -7.26 7.70
CA MET A 95 34.60 -6.54 8.36
C MET A 95 34.66 -5.07 7.95
N ALA A 96 34.50 -4.78 6.65
CA ALA A 96 34.48 -3.41 6.14
C ALA A 96 33.32 -2.60 6.73
N TYR A 97 32.14 -3.20 6.85
CA TYR A 97 30.94 -2.56 7.39
C TYR A 97 31.00 -2.39 8.91
N ALA A 98 31.64 -3.27 9.66
CA ALA A 98 31.90 -3.03 11.09
C ALA A 98 32.75 -1.77 11.31
N GLY A 99 33.75 -1.55 10.44
CA GLY A 99 34.50 -0.29 10.41
C GLY A 99 33.62 0.93 10.10
N LEU A 100 32.54 0.78 9.32
CA LEU A 100 31.58 1.87 9.13
C LEU A 100 30.76 2.17 10.40
N ALA A 101 30.58 1.18 11.27
CA ALA A 101 29.89 1.28 12.55
C ALA A 101 30.80 1.71 13.71
N ASN A 102 32.07 2.04 13.46
CA ASN A 102 33.07 2.31 14.52
C ASN A 102 33.28 1.14 15.49
N LEU A 103 33.05 -0.09 15.02
CA LEU A 103 33.26 -1.32 15.77
C LEU A 103 34.46 -2.10 15.23
N PRO A 104 35.08 -2.94 16.08
CA PRO A 104 36.09 -3.89 15.62
C PRO A 104 35.57 -4.81 14.49
N PRO A 105 36.42 -5.25 13.54
CA PRO A 105 36.00 -6.02 12.35
C PRO A 105 35.22 -7.30 12.65
N GLU A 106 35.51 -7.97 13.77
CA GLU A 106 34.88 -9.20 14.23
C GLU A 106 33.37 -9.06 14.47
N PHE A 107 32.90 -7.88 14.92
CA PHE A 107 31.47 -7.59 15.09
C PHE A 107 30.72 -7.72 13.76
N GLY A 108 31.41 -7.44 12.65
CA GLY A 108 30.86 -7.61 11.31
C GLY A 108 30.64 -9.07 10.91
N LEU A 109 31.56 -9.94 11.35
CA LEU A 109 31.45 -11.39 11.16
C LEU A 109 30.41 -12.01 12.09
N TYR A 110 30.35 -11.58 13.36
CA TYR A 110 29.33 -11.99 14.32
C TYR A 110 27.93 -11.67 13.81
N THR A 111 27.70 -10.42 13.42
CA THR A 111 26.40 -9.95 12.91
C THR A 111 25.99 -10.70 11.63
N SER A 112 26.95 -10.95 10.74
CA SER A 112 26.70 -11.74 9.52
C SER A 112 26.32 -13.18 9.86
N PHE A 113 27.09 -13.85 10.72
CA PHE A 113 26.83 -15.23 11.13
C PHE A 113 25.40 -15.38 11.68
N VAL A 114 24.99 -14.54 12.62
CA VAL A 114 23.67 -14.65 13.25
C VAL A 114 22.55 -14.40 12.25
N GLY A 115 22.67 -13.36 11.42
CA GLY A 115 21.68 -13.06 10.38
C GLY A 115 21.46 -14.22 9.42
N PHE A 116 22.53 -14.85 8.93
CA PHE A 116 22.41 -15.98 8.01
C PHE A 116 21.90 -17.27 8.67
N PHE A 117 22.28 -17.50 9.93
CA PHE A 117 21.92 -18.72 10.65
C PHE A 117 20.45 -18.72 11.10
N LEU A 118 19.91 -17.57 11.53
CA LEU A 118 18.56 -17.51 12.10
C LEU A 118 17.44 -17.29 11.06
N TYR A 119 17.75 -16.68 9.92
CA TYR A 119 16.74 -16.21 8.97
C TYR A 119 15.80 -17.31 8.47
N TRP A 120 16.32 -18.49 8.13
CA TRP A 120 15.57 -19.55 7.45
C TRP A 120 14.34 -20.07 8.22
N ALA A 121 14.33 -19.95 9.55
CA ALA A 121 13.27 -20.47 10.40
C ALA A 121 11.98 -19.61 10.32
N PHE A 122 12.13 -18.31 10.09
CA PHE A 122 11.00 -17.37 10.09
C PHE A 122 10.76 -16.73 8.71
N ALA A 123 11.70 -16.87 7.77
CA ALA A 123 11.64 -16.20 6.48
C ALA A 123 10.54 -16.72 5.55
N THR A 124 9.98 -15.80 4.75
CA THR A 124 9.20 -16.12 3.55
C THR A 124 9.99 -15.92 2.27
N SER A 125 11.04 -15.07 2.28
CA SER A 125 11.97 -14.92 1.17
C SER A 125 13.10 -15.94 1.19
N LYS A 126 13.27 -16.65 0.06
CA LYS A 126 14.43 -17.53 -0.16
C LYS A 126 15.70 -16.77 -0.55
N ASP A 127 15.55 -15.59 -1.14
CA ASP A 127 16.66 -14.87 -1.77
C ASP A 127 17.41 -13.97 -0.79
N ILE A 128 16.73 -13.47 0.24
CA ILE A 128 17.31 -12.50 1.17
C ILE A 128 18.51 -13.05 1.93
N THR A 129 19.40 -12.12 2.23
CA THR A 129 20.59 -12.31 3.05
C THR A 129 20.59 -11.26 4.18
N ILE A 130 20.32 -11.69 5.41
CA ILE A 130 20.41 -10.83 6.59
C ILE A 130 21.87 -10.78 7.06
N GLY A 131 22.36 -9.58 7.35
CA GLY A 131 23.63 -9.38 8.03
C GLY A 131 24.00 -7.91 8.05
N THR A 132 25.29 -7.61 8.03
CA THR A 132 25.76 -6.22 8.00
C THR A 132 25.51 -5.55 6.66
N VAL A 133 25.10 -4.28 6.70
CA VAL A 133 24.90 -3.46 5.50
C VAL A 133 25.53 -2.09 5.70
N ALA A 134 26.04 -1.51 4.62
CA ALA A 134 26.78 -0.25 4.66
C ALA A 134 25.96 0.91 5.25
N VAL A 135 24.67 0.96 4.91
CA VAL A 135 23.74 2.00 5.33
C VAL A 135 23.47 1.89 6.84
N MET A 136 22.97 0.72 7.29
CA MET A 136 22.72 0.50 8.71
C MET A 136 24.00 0.66 9.56
N SER A 137 25.14 0.16 9.08
CA SER A 137 26.42 0.32 9.80
C SER A 137 26.85 1.79 9.91
N THR A 138 26.61 2.59 8.88
CA THR A 138 26.87 4.04 8.93
C THR A 138 26.00 4.74 9.96
N ILE A 139 24.71 4.38 10.05
CA ILE A 139 23.80 4.94 11.04
C ILE A 139 24.25 4.56 12.46
N VAL A 140 24.58 3.29 12.70
CA VAL A 140 25.11 2.83 14.00
C VAL A 140 26.38 3.62 14.38
N GLY A 141 27.30 3.78 13.42
CA GLY A 141 28.53 4.53 13.63
C GLY A 141 28.28 6.00 13.97
N ASN A 142 27.32 6.65 13.29
CA ASN A 142 26.93 8.03 13.58
C ASN A 142 26.27 8.16 14.96
N ILE A 143 25.40 7.22 15.35
CA ILE A 143 24.74 7.20 16.66
C ILE A 143 25.77 7.05 17.79
N ILE A 144 26.74 6.15 17.63
CA ILE A 144 27.82 5.97 18.61
C ILE A 144 28.59 7.28 18.80
N LEU A 145 28.98 7.94 17.70
CA LEU A 145 29.72 9.20 17.76
C LEU A 145 28.90 10.35 18.36
N ASP A 146 27.60 10.41 18.07
CA ASP A 146 26.70 11.44 18.61
C ASP A 146 26.51 11.27 20.13
N ILE A 147 26.38 10.03 20.60
CA ILE A 147 26.31 9.71 22.03
C ILE A 147 27.64 10.02 22.73
N GLU A 148 28.79 9.65 22.14
CA GLU A 148 30.12 9.99 22.66
C GLU A 148 30.32 11.51 22.78
N ALA A 149 29.77 12.30 21.85
CA ALA A 149 29.89 13.75 21.85
C ALA A 149 28.91 14.45 22.82
N THR A 150 27.68 13.95 22.92
CA THR A 150 26.60 14.59 23.69
C THR A 150 26.61 14.16 25.16
N ARG A 151 27.07 12.94 25.44
CA ARG A 151 27.10 12.36 26.79
C ARG A 151 28.46 11.71 27.12
N PRO A 152 29.55 12.48 27.07
CA PRO A 152 30.89 11.96 27.36
C PRO A 152 31.01 11.40 28.79
N GLU A 153 30.17 11.85 29.72
CA GLU A 153 30.13 11.41 31.12
C GLU A 153 29.74 9.94 31.31
N LEU A 154 28.99 9.36 30.36
CA LEU A 154 28.52 7.97 30.48
C LEU A 154 29.60 6.95 30.15
N ALA A 155 30.70 7.35 29.49
CA ALA A 155 31.84 6.50 29.11
C ALA A 155 31.44 5.11 28.57
N LEU A 156 30.33 5.04 27.83
CA LEU A 156 29.78 3.78 27.34
C LEU A 156 30.68 3.19 26.27
N GLU A 157 30.95 1.90 26.37
CA GLU A 157 31.66 1.17 25.33
C GLU A 157 30.81 1.14 24.04
N ARG A 158 31.46 1.37 22.90
CA ARG A 158 30.82 1.44 21.57
C ARG A 158 30.00 0.20 21.25
N GLU A 159 30.50 -0.96 21.65
CA GLU A 159 29.84 -2.25 21.47
C GLU A 159 28.56 -2.38 22.31
N VAL A 160 28.52 -1.82 23.52
CA VAL A 160 27.32 -1.83 24.37
C VAL A 160 26.22 -1.02 23.71
N ILE A 161 26.52 0.17 23.19
CA ILE A 161 25.57 1.01 22.45
C ILE A 161 25.02 0.25 21.23
N ALA A 162 25.91 -0.35 20.42
CA ALA A 162 25.53 -1.07 19.21
C ALA A 162 24.64 -2.30 19.51
N ARG A 163 25.01 -3.09 20.51
CA ARG A 163 24.26 -4.28 20.94
C ARG A 163 22.91 -3.93 21.54
N ALA A 164 22.83 -2.87 22.35
CA ALA A 164 21.58 -2.37 22.90
C ALA A 164 20.65 -1.83 21.80
N LEU A 165 21.20 -1.10 20.83
CA LEU A 165 20.45 -0.59 19.68
C LEU A 165 19.84 -1.73 18.86
N ALA A 166 20.61 -2.80 18.58
CA ALA A 166 20.12 -4.00 17.92
C ALA A 166 19.00 -4.68 18.70
N LEU A 167 19.19 -4.88 20.01
CA LEU A 167 18.21 -5.58 20.83
C LEU A 167 16.88 -4.82 20.88
N ILE A 168 16.90 -3.52 21.19
CA ILE A 168 15.67 -2.73 21.34
C ILE A 168 14.97 -2.55 19.99
N SER A 169 15.71 -2.25 18.90
CA SER A 169 15.10 -2.17 17.57
C SER A 169 14.56 -3.52 17.10
N GLY A 170 15.25 -4.63 17.42
CA GLY A 170 14.79 -5.99 17.17
C GLY A 170 13.50 -6.33 17.91
N VAL A 171 13.37 -5.93 19.18
CA VAL A 171 12.14 -6.09 19.97
C VAL A 171 10.98 -5.32 19.34
N ILE A 172 11.20 -4.08 18.91
CA ILE A 172 10.17 -3.27 18.23
C ILE A 172 9.72 -3.95 16.93
N LEU A 173 10.66 -4.40 16.09
CA LEU A 173 10.33 -5.09 14.83
C LEU A 173 9.63 -6.43 15.06
N LEU A 174 10.07 -7.18 16.07
CA LEU A 174 9.44 -8.44 16.46
C LEU A 174 8.01 -8.20 16.95
N PHE A 175 7.77 -7.14 17.73
CA PHE A 175 6.43 -6.75 18.17
C PHE A 175 5.53 -6.39 16.98
N ILE A 176 5.99 -5.55 16.05
CA ILE A 176 5.26 -5.17 14.83
C ILE A 176 4.95 -6.42 13.98
N GLY A 177 5.91 -7.34 13.85
CA GLY A 177 5.74 -8.59 13.12
C GLY A 177 4.71 -9.53 13.75
N LEU A 178 4.84 -9.78 15.06
CA LEU A 178 3.93 -10.68 15.81
C LEU A 178 2.50 -10.13 15.85
N THR A 179 2.32 -8.82 15.95
CA THR A 179 1.00 -8.15 15.90
C THR A 179 0.45 -7.99 14.47
N ARG A 180 1.15 -8.49 13.45
CA ARG A 180 0.79 -8.41 12.02
C ARG A 180 0.58 -6.98 11.50
N LEU A 181 1.30 -6.01 12.08
CA LEU A 181 1.27 -4.60 11.66
C LEU A 181 2.14 -4.31 10.42
N GLY A 182 2.40 -5.31 9.57
CA GLY A 182 3.20 -5.18 8.35
C GLY A 182 2.62 -4.24 7.29
N PHE A 183 1.35 -3.83 7.42
CA PHE A 183 0.74 -2.81 6.58
C PHE A 183 1.39 -1.42 6.74
N ILE A 184 2.04 -1.15 7.90
CA ILE A 184 2.74 0.13 8.15
C ILE A 184 3.80 0.39 7.08
N VAL A 185 4.39 -0.67 6.53
CA VAL A 185 5.41 -0.58 5.49
C VAL A 185 4.85 -0.02 4.17
N GLU A 186 3.54 -0.11 3.95
CA GLU A 186 2.89 0.36 2.71
C GLU A 186 2.76 1.88 2.64
N PHE A 187 2.93 2.59 3.76
CA PHE A 187 2.98 4.05 3.79
C PHE A 187 4.29 4.64 3.26
N ILE A 188 5.29 3.80 2.97
CA ILE A 188 6.61 4.25 2.54
C ILE A 188 6.71 4.12 1.02
N PRO A 189 6.70 5.23 0.27
CA PRO A 189 6.68 5.20 -1.18
C PRO A 189 8.03 4.78 -1.75
N LEU A 190 8.01 4.15 -2.93
CA LEU A 190 9.22 3.68 -3.61
C LEU A 190 10.21 4.83 -3.91
N THR A 191 9.70 6.03 -4.13
CA THR A 191 10.49 7.25 -4.38
C THR A 191 11.34 7.65 -3.17
N ALA A 192 10.81 7.53 -1.95
CA ALA A 192 11.55 7.76 -0.71
C ALA A 192 12.68 6.73 -0.55
N ILE A 193 12.39 5.46 -0.85
CA ILE A 193 13.40 4.39 -0.83
C ILE A 193 14.52 4.70 -1.83
N GLY A 194 14.19 5.01 -3.08
CA GLY A 194 15.18 5.36 -4.11
C GLY A 194 16.04 6.56 -3.73
N ALA A 195 15.42 7.61 -3.17
CA ALA A 195 16.12 8.82 -2.74
C ALA A 195 17.10 8.53 -1.59
N PHE A 196 16.64 7.81 -0.57
CA PHE A 196 17.46 7.38 0.57
C PHE A 196 18.64 6.51 0.13
N MET A 197 18.40 5.51 -0.71
CA MET A 197 19.45 4.62 -1.21
C MET A 197 20.50 5.38 -2.01
N THR A 198 20.07 6.33 -2.84
CA THR A 198 20.96 7.18 -3.64
C THR A 198 21.77 8.15 -2.76
N GLY A 199 21.10 8.84 -1.82
CA GLY A 199 21.77 9.74 -0.87
C GLY A 199 22.77 9.01 0.03
N SER A 200 22.38 7.86 0.57
CA SER A 200 23.25 7.00 1.38
C SER A 200 24.45 6.50 0.60
N ALA A 201 24.24 6.04 -0.64
CA ALA A 201 25.33 5.55 -1.49
C ALA A 201 26.38 6.64 -1.78
N ILE A 202 25.93 7.86 -2.09
CA ILE A 202 26.82 9.01 -2.32
C ILE A 202 27.58 9.37 -1.04
N SER A 203 26.87 9.44 0.11
CA SER A 203 27.47 9.77 1.40
C SER A 203 28.53 8.75 1.83
N ILE A 204 28.21 7.46 1.73
CA ILE A 204 29.14 6.37 2.07
C ILE A 204 30.33 6.37 1.13
N ALA A 205 30.11 6.53 -0.18
CA ALA A 205 31.21 6.60 -1.15
C ALA A 205 32.16 7.76 -0.82
N ALA A 206 31.63 8.96 -0.59
CA ALA A 206 32.41 10.13 -0.22
C ALA A 206 33.19 9.92 1.09
N GLY A 207 32.57 9.33 2.10
CA GLY A 207 33.21 9.00 3.38
C GLY A 207 34.34 7.96 3.28
N GLN A 208 34.33 7.12 2.24
CA GLN A 208 35.38 6.11 2.03
C GLN A 208 36.56 6.60 1.19
N VAL A 209 36.40 7.68 0.39
CA VAL A 209 37.50 8.20 -0.43
C VAL A 209 38.74 8.59 0.40
N PRO A 210 38.64 9.29 1.55
CA PRO A 210 39.82 9.59 2.38
C PRO A 210 40.58 8.36 2.84
N THR A 211 39.86 7.32 3.30
CA THR A 211 40.45 6.04 3.74
C THR A 211 41.12 5.31 2.58
N MET A 212 40.51 5.35 1.38
CA MET A 212 41.08 4.77 0.17
C MET A 212 42.39 5.46 -0.24
N LEU A 213 42.49 6.79 -0.03
CA LEU A 213 43.68 7.59 -0.35
C LEU A 213 44.73 7.63 0.78
N GLY A 214 44.40 7.13 1.98
CA GLY A 214 45.27 7.20 3.16
C GLY A 214 45.33 8.56 3.86
N ILE A 215 44.36 9.43 3.59
CA ILE A 215 44.29 10.78 4.17
C ILE A 215 43.64 10.68 5.56
N ALA A 216 44.44 10.84 6.62
CA ALA A 216 43.96 10.72 8.00
C ALA A 216 43.35 12.02 8.55
N THR A 217 43.63 13.17 7.94
CA THR A 217 43.24 14.51 8.42
C THR A 217 41.75 14.81 8.22
N VAL A 218 41.10 14.12 7.28
CA VAL A 218 39.71 14.39 6.91
C VAL A 218 38.76 13.65 7.85
N LYS A 219 37.86 14.39 8.49
CA LYS A 219 36.70 13.82 9.19
C LYS A 219 35.73 13.25 8.15
N THR A 220 35.64 11.92 8.10
CA THR A 220 34.87 11.19 7.06
C THR A 220 33.36 11.19 7.27
N ARG A 221 32.87 11.75 8.38
CA ARG A 221 31.47 11.68 8.83
C ARG A 221 30.84 13.05 9.09
N GLU A 222 31.47 14.12 8.63
CA GLU A 222 30.76 15.40 8.47
C GLU A 222 29.69 15.28 7.39
N GLU A 223 28.88 16.32 7.23
CA GLU A 223 27.93 16.42 6.13
C GLU A 223 28.66 16.15 4.81
N THR A 224 28.04 15.34 3.94
CA THR A 224 28.70 14.74 2.77
C THR A 224 29.45 15.76 1.91
N TYR A 225 28.88 16.95 1.73
CA TYR A 225 29.52 18.03 0.97
C TYR A 225 30.83 18.53 1.62
N LYS A 226 30.91 18.61 2.95
CA LYS A 226 32.14 18.98 3.66
C LYS A 226 33.20 17.91 3.51
N VAL A 227 32.82 16.63 3.59
CA VAL A 227 33.74 15.51 3.36
C VAL A 227 34.34 15.61 1.96
N ILE A 228 33.53 15.84 0.93
CA ILE A 228 34.01 16.01 -0.45
C ILE A 228 34.99 17.19 -0.54
N ILE A 229 34.61 18.36 -0.02
CA ILE A 229 35.45 19.58 -0.06
C ILE A 229 36.77 19.36 0.69
N ASN A 230 36.73 18.80 1.89
CA ASN A 230 37.91 18.56 2.71
C ASN A 230 38.83 17.50 2.11
N THR A 231 38.26 16.48 1.47
CA THR A 231 39.03 15.47 0.71
C THR A 231 39.78 16.12 -0.45
N LEU A 232 39.12 16.99 -1.21
CA LEU A 232 39.74 17.70 -2.34
C LEU A 232 40.86 18.66 -1.87
N LYS A 233 40.68 19.33 -0.72
CA LYS A 233 41.71 20.21 -0.14
C LYS A 233 42.97 19.46 0.29
N HIS A 234 42.82 18.26 0.85
CA HIS A 234 43.94 17.46 1.38
C HIS A 234 44.41 16.38 0.40
N LEU A 235 44.11 16.52 -0.89
CA LEU A 235 44.48 15.52 -1.89
C LEU A 235 46.00 15.34 -2.01
N GLY A 236 46.77 16.40 -1.72
CA GLY A 236 48.23 16.36 -1.65
C GLY A 236 48.80 15.49 -0.51
N ASP A 237 48.00 15.19 0.52
CA ASP A 237 48.42 14.40 1.69
C ASP A 237 48.22 12.88 1.48
N SER A 238 47.92 12.47 0.25
CA SER A 238 47.68 11.06 -0.09
C SER A 238 48.92 10.21 0.14
N LYS A 239 48.74 9.01 0.71
CA LYS A 239 49.82 8.07 1.06
C LYS A 239 49.90 6.90 0.07
N LEU A 240 50.83 5.97 0.33
CA LEU A 240 50.94 4.71 -0.43
C LEU A 240 49.63 3.89 -0.43
N ASP A 241 48.78 4.09 0.57
CA ASP A 241 47.40 3.58 0.61
C ASP A 241 46.60 3.88 -0.67
N ALA A 242 46.78 5.06 -1.27
CA ALA A 242 46.11 5.45 -2.51
C ALA A 242 46.43 4.51 -3.67
N ALA A 243 47.68 4.05 -3.77
CA ALA A 243 48.08 3.09 -4.80
C ALA A 243 47.34 1.76 -4.63
N MET A 244 47.16 1.29 -3.39
CA MET A 244 46.42 0.06 -3.08
C MET A 244 44.93 0.23 -3.35
N GLY A 245 44.33 1.32 -2.86
CA GLY A 245 42.90 1.59 -2.98
C GLY A 245 42.44 1.85 -4.42
N LEU A 246 43.12 2.73 -5.15
CA LEU A 246 42.74 3.08 -6.53
C LEU A 246 42.92 1.90 -7.49
N SER A 247 44.01 1.14 -7.34
CA SER A 247 44.22 -0.06 -8.17
C SER A 247 43.19 -1.16 -7.85
N ALA A 248 42.80 -1.32 -6.58
CA ALA A 248 41.75 -2.26 -6.20
C ALA A 248 40.39 -1.86 -6.78
N LEU A 249 40.04 -0.56 -6.69
CA LEU A 249 38.81 -0.02 -7.26
C LEU A 249 38.77 -0.18 -8.78
N PHE A 250 39.88 0.15 -9.46
CA PHE A 250 40.03 -0.07 -10.89
C PHE A 250 39.86 -1.55 -11.24
N GLY A 251 40.52 -2.46 -10.51
CA GLY A 251 40.40 -3.90 -10.71
C GLY A 251 38.97 -4.40 -10.57
N LEU A 252 38.21 -3.92 -9.58
CA LEU A 252 36.82 -4.28 -9.36
C LEU A 252 35.90 -3.88 -10.53
N TYR A 253 36.04 -2.66 -11.06
CA TYR A 253 35.27 -2.20 -12.21
C TYR A 253 35.75 -2.84 -13.52
N PHE A 254 37.06 -3.03 -13.67
CA PHE A 254 37.65 -3.68 -14.83
C PHE A 254 37.17 -5.12 -14.97
N ILE A 255 37.21 -5.92 -13.90
CA ILE A 255 36.70 -7.30 -13.89
C ILE A 255 35.21 -7.31 -14.24
N ARG A 256 34.41 -6.40 -13.67
CA ARG A 256 32.98 -6.28 -13.98
C ARG A 256 32.74 -5.97 -15.45
N TRP A 257 33.43 -4.96 -15.98
CA TRP A 257 33.32 -4.55 -17.38
C TRP A 257 33.73 -5.67 -18.33
N PHE A 258 34.89 -6.29 -18.09
CA PHE A 258 35.43 -7.37 -18.90
C PHE A 258 34.50 -8.59 -18.92
N CYS A 259 34.02 -9.04 -17.75
CA CYS A 259 33.10 -10.18 -17.68
C CYS A 259 31.76 -9.88 -18.36
N ASN A 260 31.24 -8.67 -18.22
CA ASN A 260 29.99 -8.28 -18.90
C ASN A 260 30.18 -8.23 -20.42
N PHE A 261 31.29 -7.66 -20.90
CA PHE A 261 31.63 -7.61 -22.31
C PHE A 261 31.80 -9.02 -22.90
N MET A 262 32.55 -9.88 -22.24
CA MET A 262 32.75 -11.28 -22.66
C MET A 262 31.46 -12.09 -22.59
N GLY A 263 30.60 -11.83 -21.60
CA GLY A 263 29.28 -12.47 -21.48
C GLY A 263 28.34 -12.10 -22.63
N GLN A 264 28.40 -10.86 -23.12
CA GLN A 264 27.65 -10.43 -24.31
C GLN A 264 28.21 -11.03 -25.60
N ARG A 265 29.55 -11.14 -25.69
CA ARG A 265 30.22 -11.71 -26.88
C ARG A 265 30.08 -13.23 -26.99
N SER A 266 29.94 -13.94 -25.87
CA SER A 266 29.76 -15.39 -25.83
C SER A 266 28.53 -15.78 -25.01
N PRO A 267 27.32 -15.77 -25.63
CA PRO A 267 26.07 -16.11 -24.94
C PRO A 267 26.10 -17.52 -24.32
N THR A 268 26.73 -18.49 -24.99
CA THR A 268 26.85 -19.87 -24.51
C THR A 268 27.61 -19.99 -23.19
N ARG A 269 28.58 -19.10 -22.92
CA ARG A 269 29.38 -19.09 -21.69
C ARG A 269 29.00 -17.96 -20.73
N SER A 270 27.89 -17.26 -20.97
CA SER A 270 27.47 -16.10 -20.18
C SER A 270 27.33 -16.42 -18.68
N LYS A 271 26.83 -17.61 -18.33
CA LYS A 271 26.73 -18.08 -16.93
C LYS A 271 28.10 -18.16 -16.24
N MET A 272 29.12 -18.67 -16.93
CA MET A 272 30.48 -18.78 -16.38
C MET A 272 31.08 -17.39 -16.10
N TRP A 273 30.99 -16.47 -17.07
CA TRP A 273 31.46 -15.09 -16.91
C TRP A 273 30.71 -14.36 -15.79
N PHE A 274 29.42 -14.64 -15.62
CA PHE A 274 28.63 -14.11 -14.52
C PHE A 274 29.13 -14.58 -13.14
N PHE A 275 29.41 -15.88 -12.97
CA PHE A 275 29.95 -16.40 -11.71
C PHE A 275 31.35 -15.84 -11.40
N ILE A 276 32.21 -15.71 -12.42
CA ILE A 276 33.53 -15.06 -12.28
C ILE A 276 33.36 -13.60 -11.84
N SER A 277 32.45 -12.85 -12.47
CA SER A 277 32.13 -11.47 -12.09
C SER A 277 31.60 -11.34 -10.66
N THR A 278 30.94 -12.37 -10.15
CA THR A 278 30.39 -12.40 -8.79
C THR A 278 31.49 -12.57 -7.74
N LEU A 279 32.49 -13.40 -8.02
CA LEU A 279 33.63 -13.64 -7.14
C LEU A 279 34.68 -12.52 -7.16
N ARG A 280 34.50 -11.47 -7.97
CA ARG A 280 35.44 -10.34 -8.10
C ARG A 280 35.83 -9.70 -6.76
N MET A 281 34.89 -9.59 -5.83
CA MET A 281 35.14 -8.97 -4.51
C MET A 281 36.10 -9.84 -3.70
N ALA A 282 35.82 -11.14 -3.61
CA ALA A 282 36.67 -12.10 -2.91
C ALA A 282 38.05 -12.20 -3.57
N PHE A 283 38.10 -12.24 -4.91
CA PHE A 283 39.36 -12.27 -5.66
C PHE A 283 40.24 -11.04 -5.38
N ILE A 284 39.67 -9.82 -5.45
CA ILE A 284 40.41 -8.60 -5.15
C ILE A 284 40.89 -8.58 -3.70
N VAL A 285 40.07 -8.98 -2.74
CA VAL A 285 40.51 -9.07 -1.33
C VAL A 285 41.72 -9.99 -1.20
N ILE A 286 41.62 -11.22 -1.73
CA ILE A 286 42.70 -12.22 -1.64
C ILE A 286 43.97 -11.70 -2.33
N LEU A 287 43.84 -11.10 -3.52
CA LEU A 287 44.95 -10.53 -4.26
C LEU A 287 45.67 -9.43 -3.45
N TYR A 288 44.92 -8.50 -2.84
CA TYR A 288 45.51 -7.39 -2.08
C TYR A 288 46.01 -7.82 -0.70
N ILE A 289 45.47 -8.88 -0.11
CA ILE A 289 46.08 -9.55 1.05
C ILE A 289 47.44 -10.13 0.67
N LEU A 290 47.54 -10.84 -0.46
CA LEU A 290 48.80 -11.41 -0.93
C LEU A 290 49.85 -10.33 -1.21
N VAL A 291 49.47 -9.26 -1.91
CA VAL A 291 50.35 -8.10 -2.16
C VAL A 291 50.80 -7.48 -0.83
N SER A 292 49.87 -7.31 0.12
CA SER A 292 50.18 -6.75 1.43
C SER A 292 51.11 -7.59 2.27
N TRP A 293 50.90 -8.91 2.25
CA TRP A 293 51.76 -9.88 2.91
C TRP A 293 53.18 -9.87 2.32
N LEU A 294 53.31 -9.79 0.98
CA LEU A 294 54.61 -9.70 0.31
C LEU A 294 55.36 -8.40 0.68
N VAL A 295 54.64 -7.28 0.79
CA VAL A 295 55.23 -5.96 1.07
C VAL A 295 55.58 -5.76 2.55
N ASN A 296 54.76 -6.29 3.45
CA ASN A 296 54.90 -6.15 4.92
C ASN A 296 55.43 -7.45 5.57
N ARG A 297 56.22 -8.24 4.84
CA ARG A 297 56.76 -9.50 5.33
C ARG A 297 57.69 -9.27 6.52
N GLY A 298 57.44 -9.98 7.63
CA GLY A 298 58.23 -9.85 8.86
C GLY A 298 57.81 -8.72 9.80
N VAL A 299 56.77 -7.95 9.44
CA VAL A 299 56.17 -6.93 10.31
C VAL A 299 55.14 -7.62 11.22
N SER A 300 55.36 -7.56 12.53
CA SER A 300 54.45 -8.09 13.56
C SER A 300 53.53 -7.02 14.16
N ASP A 301 53.85 -5.73 14.02
CA ASP A 301 53.04 -4.62 14.52
C ASP A 301 52.40 -3.83 13.37
N SER A 302 51.09 -3.62 13.41
CA SER A 302 50.32 -2.95 12.36
C SER A 302 50.77 -1.51 12.11
N LYS A 303 51.36 -0.85 13.12
CA LYS A 303 51.86 0.53 13.02
C LYS A 303 53.14 0.68 12.20
N SER A 304 53.93 -0.39 12.05
CA SER A 304 55.16 -0.37 11.26
C SER A 304 54.96 -0.82 9.80
N ALA A 305 53.72 -1.12 9.41
CA ALA A 305 53.37 -1.42 8.03
C ALA A 305 53.52 -0.17 7.14
N LYS A 306 53.88 -0.39 5.85
CA LYS A 306 54.10 0.69 4.89
C LYS A 306 52.83 1.47 4.51
N PHE A 307 51.67 0.89 4.76
CA PHE A 307 50.34 1.46 4.57
C PHE A 307 49.40 0.84 5.61
N LYS A 308 48.22 1.42 5.81
CA LYS A 308 47.30 1.03 6.89
C LYS A 308 46.72 -0.36 6.64
N ILE A 309 47.07 -1.31 7.49
CA ILE A 309 46.49 -2.67 7.52
C ILE A 309 45.47 -2.80 8.65
N LEU A 310 44.63 -3.84 8.57
CA LEU A 310 43.53 -4.08 9.51
C LEU A 310 44.03 -4.35 10.94
N GLY A 311 45.07 -5.18 11.09
CA GLY A 311 45.59 -5.60 12.40
C GLY A 311 44.93 -6.87 12.94
N THR A 312 45.18 -7.17 14.22
CA THR A 312 44.79 -8.45 14.84
C THR A 312 43.28 -8.56 14.98
N VAL A 313 42.70 -9.64 14.42
CA VAL A 313 41.29 -10.01 14.61
C VAL A 313 41.24 -11.22 15.55
N PRO A 314 40.51 -11.17 16.67
CA PRO A 314 40.43 -12.30 17.58
C PRO A 314 39.76 -13.51 16.90
N SER A 315 40.27 -14.71 17.22
CA SER A 315 39.65 -15.96 16.77
C SER A 315 38.48 -16.33 17.67
N GLY A 316 37.41 -16.83 17.07
CA GLY A 316 36.22 -17.27 17.81
C GLY A 316 35.31 -16.14 18.29
N PHE A 317 34.21 -16.52 18.94
CA PHE A 317 33.29 -15.58 19.54
C PHE A 317 33.82 -15.15 20.91
N GLN A 318 34.42 -13.96 20.99
CA GLN A 318 34.98 -13.41 22.23
C GLN A 318 33.94 -12.60 23.02
N HIS A 319 32.95 -12.02 22.34
CA HIS A 319 31.98 -11.09 22.92
C HIS A 319 30.60 -11.76 23.12
N VAL A 320 30.60 -13.03 23.54
CA VAL A 320 29.37 -13.78 23.88
C VAL A 320 28.90 -13.38 25.27
N GLY A 321 27.64 -12.97 25.38
CA GLY A 321 27.06 -12.62 26.66
C GLY A 321 25.74 -11.87 26.48
N ALA A 322 24.97 -11.71 27.55
CA ALA A 322 23.80 -10.84 27.51
C ALA A 322 24.24 -9.39 27.25
N PRO A 323 23.56 -8.65 26.36
CA PRO A 323 23.85 -7.23 26.18
C PRO A 323 23.49 -6.45 27.45
N GLU A 324 24.39 -5.57 27.89
CA GLU A 324 24.18 -4.73 29.05
C GLU A 324 23.19 -3.62 28.72
N ILE A 325 21.98 -3.70 29.29
CA ILE A 325 20.95 -2.64 29.16
C ILE A 325 20.76 -2.01 30.54
N ASN A 326 21.36 -0.84 30.73
CA ASN A 326 21.06 0.03 31.86
C ASN A 326 20.13 1.18 31.41
N THR A 327 19.60 1.91 32.37
CA THR A 327 18.73 3.07 32.12
C THR A 327 19.44 4.17 31.34
N GLU A 328 20.75 4.31 31.53
CA GLU A 328 21.58 5.31 30.87
C GLU A 328 21.70 5.04 29.37
N VAL A 329 22.10 3.82 28.97
CA VAL A 329 22.16 3.35 27.59
C VAL A 329 20.80 3.50 26.92
N LEU A 330 19.72 3.07 27.59
CA LEU A 330 18.37 3.18 27.03
C LEU A 330 17.99 4.64 26.76
N SER A 331 18.28 5.55 27.69
CA SER A 331 18.02 6.98 27.53
C SER A 331 18.92 7.66 26.48
N ALA A 332 20.09 7.09 26.19
CA ALA A 332 21.02 7.59 25.18
C ALA A 332 20.58 7.14 23.77
N ILE A 333 20.14 5.90 23.60
CA ILE A 333 19.72 5.38 22.29
C ILE A 333 18.29 5.78 21.90
N ALA A 334 17.43 6.10 22.87
CA ALA A 334 16.00 6.36 22.64
C ALA A 334 15.70 7.36 21.50
N PRO A 335 16.39 8.51 21.37
CA PRO A 335 16.16 9.46 20.27
C PRO A 335 16.46 8.89 18.88
N HIS A 336 17.33 7.88 18.80
CA HIS A 336 17.80 7.29 17.54
C HIS A 336 17.05 6.01 17.14
N LEU A 337 16.18 5.49 18.01
CA LEU A 337 15.37 4.31 17.73
C LEU A 337 14.44 4.47 16.53
N PRO A 338 13.70 5.60 16.36
CA PRO A 338 12.77 5.73 15.23
C PRO A 338 13.47 5.57 13.88
N VAL A 339 14.60 6.25 13.68
CA VAL A 339 15.32 6.14 12.41
C VAL A 339 15.89 4.75 12.19
N THR A 340 16.45 4.14 13.24
CA THR A 340 17.00 2.78 13.19
C THR A 340 15.92 1.77 12.77
N VAL A 341 14.75 1.81 13.42
CA VAL A 341 13.63 0.91 13.12
C VAL A 341 13.11 1.14 11.70
N ILE A 342 12.94 2.41 11.30
CA ILE A 342 12.49 2.76 9.95
C ILE A 342 13.46 2.21 8.90
N VAL A 343 14.77 2.37 9.08
CA VAL A 343 15.76 1.88 8.10
C VAL A 343 15.81 0.36 8.05
N LEU A 344 15.84 -0.31 9.21
CA LEU A 344 15.79 -1.78 9.27
C LEU A 344 14.55 -2.33 8.53
N LEU A 345 13.39 -1.72 8.76
CA LEU A 345 12.12 -2.10 8.14
C LEU A 345 12.10 -1.80 6.63
N ILE A 346 12.44 -0.58 6.21
CA ILE A 346 12.41 -0.16 4.81
C ILE A 346 13.33 -1.03 3.98
N GLU A 347 14.60 -1.14 4.39
CA GLU A 347 15.62 -1.80 3.58
C GLU A 347 15.26 -3.27 3.38
N HIS A 348 14.87 -3.96 4.46
CA HIS A 348 14.49 -5.37 4.41
C HIS A 348 13.25 -5.62 3.56
N ILE A 349 12.18 -4.84 3.76
CA ILE A 349 10.91 -5.06 3.04
C ILE A 349 11.00 -4.65 1.57
N ALA A 350 11.74 -3.59 1.25
CA ALA A 350 11.98 -3.18 -0.13
C ALA A 350 12.67 -4.29 -0.92
N ILE A 351 13.73 -4.89 -0.35
CA ILE A 351 14.46 -6.00 -0.97
C ILE A 351 13.54 -7.22 -1.11
N SER A 352 12.85 -7.61 -0.03
CA SER A 352 12.00 -8.82 -0.04
C SER A 352 10.94 -8.73 -1.12
N LYS A 353 10.14 -7.65 -1.15
CA LYS A 353 9.07 -7.45 -2.13
C LYS A 353 9.62 -7.36 -3.56
N SER A 354 10.77 -6.72 -3.76
CA SER A 354 11.39 -6.63 -5.08
C SER A 354 11.80 -8.00 -5.60
N PHE A 355 12.50 -8.80 -4.78
CA PHE A 355 12.98 -10.12 -5.20
C PHE A 355 11.85 -11.16 -5.28
N GLY A 356 10.83 -11.09 -4.41
CA GLY A 356 9.63 -11.91 -4.50
C GLY A 356 8.92 -11.73 -5.86
N ARG A 357 8.73 -10.48 -6.30
CA ARG A 357 8.14 -10.18 -7.62
C ARG A 357 9.01 -10.66 -8.77
N VAL A 358 10.33 -10.45 -8.72
CA VAL A 358 11.25 -10.89 -9.78
C VAL A 358 11.30 -12.42 -9.90
N ASN A 359 11.20 -13.13 -8.78
CA ASN A 359 11.30 -14.59 -8.72
C ASN A 359 9.94 -15.30 -8.59
N ASN A 360 8.83 -14.59 -8.83
CA ASN A 360 7.47 -15.10 -8.88
C ASN A 360 6.99 -15.83 -7.60
N TYR A 361 7.17 -15.20 -6.44
CA TYR A 361 6.57 -15.65 -5.18
C TYR A 361 6.16 -14.46 -4.30
N MET A 362 5.22 -14.70 -3.39
CA MET A 362 4.70 -13.66 -2.51
C MET A 362 5.48 -13.59 -1.20
N ILE A 363 5.67 -12.37 -0.72
CA ILE A 363 6.27 -12.07 0.57
C ILE A 363 5.17 -11.67 1.54
N ASN A 364 5.23 -12.18 2.76
CA ASN A 364 4.43 -11.67 3.86
C ASN A 364 5.28 -10.65 4.66
N PRO A 365 4.96 -9.34 4.61
CA PRO A 365 5.74 -8.31 5.30
C PRO A 365 5.82 -8.53 6.81
N SER A 366 4.71 -8.89 7.45
CA SER A 366 4.67 -9.12 8.90
C SER A 366 5.60 -10.25 9.32
N GLN A 367 5.64 -11.33 8.53
CA GLN A 367 6.50 -12.48 8.79
C GLN A 367 7.98 -12.16 8.55
N GLU A 368 8.30 -11.34 7.55
CA GLU A 368 9.65 -10.82 7.35
C GLU A 368 10.10 -9.93 8.52
N LEU A 369 9.19 -9.16 9.12
CA LEU A 369 9.46 -8.37 10.33
C LEU A 369 9.75 -9.24 11.55
N VAL A 370 9.06 -10.38 11.70
CA VAL A 370 9.41 -11.39 12.71
C VAL A 370 10.82 -11.92 12.46
N ALA A 371 11.18 -12.26 11.22
CA ALA A 371 12.49 -12.84 10.89
C ALA A 371 13.66 -11.88 11.18
N ILE A 372 13.55 -10.61 10.76
CA ILE A 372 14.56 -9.58 11.06
C ILE A 372 14.55 -9.19 12.54
N GLY A 373 13.38 -9.07 13.17
CA GLY A 373 13.25 -8.78 14.60
C GLY A 373 13.93 -9.84 15.45
N PHE A 374 13.63 -11.11 15.19
CA PHE A 374 14.27 -12.24 15.86
C PHE A 374 15.80 -12.25 15.66
N SER A 375 16.27 -12.00 14.45
CA SER A 375 17.71 -11.92 14.17
C SER A 375 18.41 -10.80 14.95
N ASN A 376 17.75 -9.65 15.14
CA ASN A 376 18.29 -8.52 15.89
C ASN A 376 18.11 -8.63 17.41
N VAL A 377 17.15 -9.43 17.89
CA VAL A 377 17.03 -9.77 19.31
C VAL A 377 18.14 -10.72 19.72
N PHE A 378 18.41 -11.76 18.93
CA PHE A 378 19.41 -12.78 19.28
C PHE A 378 20.85 -12.42 18.85
N GLY A 379 21.02 -11.60 17.82
CA GLY A 379 22.33 -11.09 17.35
C GLY A 379 23.23 -10.56 18.48
N PRO A 380 22.75 -9.62 19.30
CA PRO A 380 23.50 -9.02 20.41
C PRO A 380 24.08 -10.00 21.43
N PHE A 381 23.47 -11.18 21.60
CA PHE A 381 23.97 -12.20 22.52
C PHE A 381 25.27 -12.85 22.05
N LEU A 382 25.56 -12.77 20.75
CA LEU A 382 26.77 -13.30 20.11
C LEU A 382 27.71 -12.17 19.64
N GLY A 383 27.51 -10.94 20.13
CA GLY A 383 28.29 -9.77 19.72
C GLY A 383 27.83 -9.15 18.40
N GLY A 384 26.60 -9.41 17.95
CA GLY A 384 26.02 -8.78 16.76
C GLY A 384 25.50 -7.37 17.03
N TYR A 385 25.56 -6.50 16.02
CA TYR A 385 24.92 -5.18 15.99
C TYR A 385 23.77 -5.18 14.95
N PRO A 386 23.04 -4.06 14.74
CA PRO A 386 21.85 -4.08 13.89
C PRO A 386 22.11 -4.66 12.48
N ALA A 387 21.34 -5.69 12.14
CA ALA A 387 21.43 -6.45 10.91
C ALA A 387 20.17 -6.28 10.06
N THR A 388 20.33 -6.17 8.75
CA THR A 388 19.21 -6.07 7.80
C THR A 388 19.52 -6.78 6.49
N GLY A 389 18.54 -6.84 5.59
CA GLY A 389 18.68 -7.40 4.24
C GLY A 389 19.65 -6.59 3.39
N SER A 390 20.49 -7.26 2.60
CA SER A 390 21.44 -6.61 1.68
C SER A 390 21.07 -6.77 0.22
N PHE A 391 20.94 -5.67 -0.52
CA PHE A 391 20.65 -5.69 -1.97
C PHE A 391 21.70 -6.47 -2.76
N SER A 392 22.98 -6.16 -2.56
CA SER A 392 24.09 -6.75 -3.34
C SER A 392 24.22 -8.26 -3.10
N ARG A 393 24.19 -8.70 -1.84
CA ARG A 393 24.29 -10.12 -1.47
C ARG A 393 23.04 -10.91 -1.87
N THR A 394 21.86 -10.33 -1.73
CA THR A 394 20.59 -10.94 -2.18
C THR A 394 20.54 -11.10 -3.69
N ALA A 395 21.02 -10.11 -4.45
CA ALA A 395 21.13 -10.21 -5.91
C ALA A 395 22.08 -11.34 -6.34
N ILE A 396 23.19 -11.50 -5.64
CA ILE A 396 24.14 -12.60 -5.87
C ILE A 396 23.49 -13.94 -5.55
N LYS A 397 22.85 -14.06 -4.39
CA LYS A 397 22.18 -15.29 -3.93
C LYS A 397 21.06 -15.73 -4.89
N ALA A 398 20.21 -14.80 -5.30
CA ALA A 398 19.14 -15.04 -6.27
C ALA A 398 19.69 -15.54 -7.61
N LYS A 399 20.70 -14.86 -8.15
CA LYS A 399 21.32 -15.23 -9.44
C LYS A 399 22.14 -16.51 -9.37
N ALA A 400 22.67 -16.88 -8.20
CA ALA A 400 23.32 -18.18 -7.98
C ALA A 400 22.33 -19.35 -8.02
N GLY A 401 21.02 -19.09 -8.13
CA GLY A 401 20.01 -20.12 -8.29
C GLY A 401 19.52 -20.72 -6.97
N VAL A 402 19.52 -19.93 -5.89
CA VAL A 402 19.02 -20.36 -4.58
C VAL A 402 17.60 -20.90 -4.67
N ARG A 403 17.36 -22.01 -3.97
CA ARG A 403 16.07 -22.71 -3.96
C ARG A 403 15.32 -22.48 -2.68
N THR A 404 16.00 -22.40 -1.52
CA THR A 404 15.33 -22.19 -0.23
C THR A 404 16.08 -21.21 0.68
N PRO A 405 15.42 -20.68 1.72
CA PRO A 405 16.09 -19.88 2.76
C PRO A 405 17.26 -20.59 3.45
N LEU A 406 17.27 -21.94 3.45
CA LEU A 406 18.28 -22.78 4.10
C LEU A 406 19.71 -22.50 3.60
N ALA A 407 19.85 -21.97 2.38
CA ALA A 407 21.13 -21.51 1.84
C ALA A 407 21.92 -20.57 2.77
N GLY A 408 21.23 -19.84 3.66
CA GLY A 408 21.86 -19.03 4.70
C GLY A 408 22.77 -19.83 5.63
N ILE A 409 22.40 -21.06 6.00
CA ILE A 409 23.21 -21.90 6.90
C ILE A 409 24.59 -22.18 6.28
N PHE A 410 24.68 -22.48 4.99
CA PHE A 410 25.96 -22.69 4.32
C PHE A 410 26.82 -21.42 4.34
N THR A 411 26.21 -20.24 4.16
CA THR A 411 26.90 -18.96 4.32
C THR A 411 27.41 -18.79 5.76
N ALA A 412 26.59 -19.10 6.76
CA ALA A 412 26.97 -19.02 8.18
C ALA A 412 28.16 -19.95 8.50
N VAL A 413 28.19 -21.16 7.94
CA VAL A 413 29.32 -22.09 8.08
C VAL A 413 30.61 -21.53 7.49
N ILE A 414 30.55 -20.89 6.31
CA ILE A 414 31.73 -20.24 5.72
C ILE A 414 32.22 -19.06 6.57
N VAL A 415 31.30 -18.26 7.11
CA VAL A 415 31.65 -17.16 8.04
C VAL A 415 32.27 -17.71 9.31
N LEU A 416 31.72 -18.77 9.88
CA LEU A 416 32.25 -19.45 11.06
C LEU A 416 33.67 -19.98 10.80
N LEU A 417 33.89 -20.63 9.66
CA LEU A 417 35.21 -21.12 9.26
C LEU A 417 36.21 -19.96 9.11
N ALA A 418 35.81 -18.87 8.46
CA ALA A 418 36.62 -17.66 8.35
C ALA A 418 37.02 -17.10 9.73
N LEU A 419 36.08 -17.09 10.68
CA LEU A 419 36.25 -16.53 12.00
C LEU A 419 37.22 -17.34 12.89
N TYR A 420 37.34 -18.65 12.65
CA TYR A 420 38.29 -19.50 13.40
C TYR A 420 39.61 -19.74 12.66
N ALA A 421 39.60 -19.86 11.32
CA ALA A 421 40.74 -20.32 10.54
C ALA A 421 41.49 -19.22 9.76
N LEU A 422 40.84 -18.09 9.42
CA LEU A 422 41.41 -17.06 8.52
C LEU A 422 41.86 -15.79 9.25
N THR A 423 41.79 -15.71 10.58
CA THR A 423 42.14 -14.51 11.36
C THR A 423 43.58 -14.05 11.17
N SER A 424 44.53 -14.99 11.04
CA SER A 424 45.93 -14.69 10.74
C SER A 424 46.12 -14.07 9.36
N VAL A 425 45.27 -14.45 8.39
CA VAL A 425 45.27 -13.89 7.03
C VAL A 425 44.65 -12.50 7.04
N PHE A 426 43.62 -12.26 7.86
CA PHE A 426 42.94 -10.97 7.97
C PHE A 426 43.84 -9.84 8.47
N PHE A 427 44.88 -10.15 9.25
CA PHE A 427 45.86 -9.18 9.73
C PHE A 427 46.44 -8.32 8.59
N TYR A 428 46.70 -8.93 7.44
CA TYR A 428 47.35 -8.28 6.30
C TYR A 428 46.39 -7.51 5.38
N ILE A 429 45.08 -7.46 5.68
CA ILE A 429 44.12 -6.77 4.82
C ILE A 429 44.43 -5.27 4.77
N PRO A 430 44.68 -4.69 3.57
CA PRO A 430 44.83 -3.24 3.43
C PRO A 430 43.50 -2.52 3.66
N SER A 431 43.50 -1.51 4.52
CA SER A 431 42.31 -0.68 4.78
C SER A 431 41.81 0.02 3.51
N ALA A 432 42.74 0.45 2.65
CA ALA A 432 42.42 1.09 1.37
C ALA A 432 41.67 0.15 0.39
N ALA A 433 41.99 -1.15 0.41
CA ALA A 433 41.28 -2.14 -0.41
C ALA A 433 39.85 -2.41 0.10
N LEU A 434 39.65 -2.42 1.43
CA LEU A 434 38.31 -2.49 2.02
C LEU A 434 37.46 -1.26 1.66
N ALA A 435 38.05 -0.06 1.71
CA ALA A 435 37.37 1.17 1.29
C ALA A 435 36.93 1.10 -0.19
N ALA A 436 37.79 0.61 -1.09
CA ALA A 436 37.46 0.40 -2.50
C ALA A 436 36.29 -0.60 -2.69
N ILE A 437 36.24 -1.66 -1.90
CA ILE A 437 35.14 -2.64 -1.92
C ILE A 437 33.82 -2.00 -1.47
N ILE A 438 33.85 -1.17 -0.42
CA ILE A 438 32.66 -0.43 0.03
C ILE A 438 32.18 0.51 -1.09
N ILE A 439 33.07 1.32 -1.67
CA ILE A 439 32.72 2.26 -2.76
C ILE A 439 32.07 1.51 -3.93
N HIS A 440 32.67 0.41 -4.37
CA HIS A 440 32.10 -0.40 -5.45
C HIS A 440 30.75 -1.02 -5.09
N ALA A 441 30.59 -1.50 -3.85
CA ALA A 441 29.36 -2.12 -3.38
C ALA A 441 28.19 -1.11 -3.29
N VAL A 442 28.42 0.11 -2.80
CA VAL A 442 27.37 1.14 -2.71
C VAL A 442 27.03 1.77 -4.06
N GLY A 443 27.93 1.70 -5.06
CA GLY A 443 27.61 2.14 -6.41
C GLY A 443 26.41 1.40 -7.04
N ASP A 444 26.16 0.15 -6.64
CA ASP A 444 24.99 -0.62 -7.09
C ASP A 444 23.67 -0.20 -6.42
N LEU A 445 23.70 0.66 -5.39
CA LEU A 445 22.52 1.18 -4.68
C LEU A 445 21.98 2.47 -5.29
N ILE A 446 22.76 3.16 -6.13
CA ILE A 446 22.36 4.42 -6.77
C ILE A 446 21.20 4.14 -7.74
N THR A 447 20.12 4.90 -7.62
CA THR A 447 18.95 4.75 -8.50
C THR A 447 19.33 5.10 -9.94
N PRO A 448 19.13 4.20 -10.92
CA PRO A 448 19.49 4.47 -12.31
C PRO A 448 18.65 5.63 -12.90
N PRO A 449 19.22 6.46 -13.81
CA PRO A 449 18.48 7.54 -14.46
C PRO A 449 17.21 7.10 -15.19
N ARG A 450 17.18 5.87 -15.70
CA ARG A 450 16.00 5.27 -16.34
C ARG A 450 14.82 5.14 -15.37
N GLU A 451 15.06 4.81 -14.10
CA GLU A 451 14.00 4.71 -13.10
C GLU A 451 13.49 6.10 -12.70
N VAL A 452 14.38 7.08 -12.59
CA VAL A 452 13.97 8.49 -12.35
C VAL A 452 13.10 9.02 -13.49
N TYR A 453 13.41 8.67 -14.75
CA TYR A 453 12.57 9.02 -15.89
C TYR A 453 11.18 8.35 -15.85
N ARG A 454 11.09 7.12 -15.32
CA ARG A 454 9.78 6.47 -15.10
C ARG A 454 8.95 7.18 -14.03
N TYR A 455 9.59 7.71 -12.98
CA TYR A 455 8.91 8.57 -12.01
C TYR A 455 8.33 9.81 -12.70
N TRP A 456 9.10 10.45 -13.61
CA TRP A 456 8.60 11.59 -14.40
C TRP A 456 7.38 11.24 -15.25
N GLN A 457 7.40 10.09 -15.93
CA GLN A 457 6.27 9.60 -16.74
C GLN A 457 5.03 9.28 -15.91
N THR A 458 5.20 8.93 -14.62
CA THR A 458 4.11 8.60 -13.70
C THR A 458 3.54 9.85 -13.02
N SER A 459 4.41 10.63 -12.37
CA SER A 459 4.06 11.90 -11.74
C SER A 459 5.30 12.80 -11.63
N PRO A 460 5.35 13.96 -12.31
CA PRO A 460 6.49 14.87 -12.22
C PRO A 460 6.84 15.33 -10.80
N ILE A 461 5.86 15.41 -9.90
CA ILE A 461 6.08 15.84 -8.51
C ILE A 461 6.93 14.82 -7.73
N GLU A 462 6.84 13.52 -8.07
CA GLU A 462 7.63 12.47 -7.42
C GLU A 462 9.14 12.64 -7.67
N VAL A 463 9.52 13.16 -8.84
CA VAL A 463 10.91 13.47 -9.17
C VAL A 463 11.44 14.59 -8.29
N VAL A 464 10.62 15.62 -8.02
CA VAL A 464 10.99 16.72 -7.11
C VAL A 464 11.21 16.20 -5.70
N ILE A 465 10.32 15.33 -5.19
CA ILE A 465 10.48 14.70 -3.88
C ILE A 465 11.75 13.86 -3.82
N PHE A 466 12.01 13.06 -4.86
CA PHE A 466 13.20 12.22 -4.94
C PHE A 466 14.48 13.07 -4.82
N PHE A 467 14.62 14.12 -5.63
CA PHE A 467 15.80 14.98 -5.56
C PHE A 467 15.87 15.79 -4.27
N ALA A 468 14.75 16.25 -3.72
CA ALA A 468 14.72 16.91 -2.42
C ALA A 468 15.29 15.99 -1.32
N GLY A 469 14.91 14.71 -1.31
CA GLY A 469 15.48 13.71 -0.40
C GLY A 469 16.98 13.50 -0.57
N VAL A 470 17.44 13.38 -1.82
CA VAL A 470 18.88 13.22 -2.13
C VAL A 470 19.67 14.45 -1.68
N PHE A 471 19.19 15.67 -1.97
CA PHE A 471 19.86 16.89 -1.56
C PHE A 471 19.92 17.03 -0.04
N VAL A 472 18.79 16.83 0.65
CA VAL A 472 18.76 16.89 2.13
C VAL A 472 19.71 15.85 2.73
N SER A 473 19.79 14.65 2.16
CA SER A 473 20.75 13.61 2.60
C SER A 473 22.22 14.04 2.46
N ILE A 474 22.55 14.80 1.40
CA ILE A 474 23.92 15.25 1.13
C ILE A 474 24.31 16.45 2.00
N PHE A 475 23.38 17.40 2.18
CA PHE A 475 23.65 18.67 2.86
C PHE A 475 23.43 18.63 4.37
N THR A 476 22.62 17.69 4.86
CA THR A 476 22.35 17.52 6.29
C THR A 476 22.77 16.13 6.73
N SER A 477 21.81 15.23 6.89
CA SER A 477 22.02 13.84 7.29
C SER A 477 21.12 12.92 6.47
N ILE A 478 21.52 11.66 6.36
CA ILE A 478 20.79 10.64 5.60
C ILE A 478 19.39 10.43 6.19
N GLU A 479 19.27 10.50 7.51
CA GLU A 479 18.03 10.35 8.27
C GLU A 479 17.00 11.42 7.88
N ASN A 480 17.44 12.69 7.82
CA ASN A 480 16.59 13.81 7.43
C ASN A 480 16.08 13.67 6.00
N GLY A 481 16.87 13.09 5.10
CA GLY A 481 16.45 12.81 3.72
C GLY A 481 15.26 11.84 3.64
N ILE A 482 15.23 10.82 4.51
CA ILE A 482 14.08 9.91 4.64
C ILE A 482 12.86 10.66 5.17
N TYR A 483 13.02 11.43 6.24
CA TYR A 483 11.89 12.16 6.84
C TYR A 483 11.24 13.13 5.85
N VAL A 484 12.06 13.89 5.10
CA VAL A 484 11.55 14.83 4.09
C VAL A 484 10.80 14.11 2.98
N THR A 485 11.32 13.00 2.47
CA THR A 485 10.67 12.27 1.37
C THR A 485 9.36 11.62 1.79
N VAL A 486 9.34 10.94 2.93
CA VAL A 486 8.13 10.31 3.47
C VAL A 486 7.07 11.36 3.81
N ALA A 487 7.46 12.45 4.49
CA ALA A 487 6.55 13.53 4.84
C ALA A 487 5.98 14.25 3.61
N ALA A 488 6.82 14.56 2.61
CA ALA A 488 6.37 15.21 1.38
C ALA A 488 5.40 14.32 0.57
N SER A 489 5.68 13.02 0.46
CA SER A 489 4.75 12.08 -0.17
C SER A 489 3.45 11.92 0.60
N GLY A 490 3.51 11.88 1.94
CA GLY A 490 2.32 11.88 2.79
C GLY A 490 1.47 13.15 2.62
N ALA A 491 2.12 14.32 2.55
CA ALA A 491 1.44 15.59 2.29
C ALA A 491 0.74 15.61 0.92
N ILE A 492 1.35 15.05 -0.12
CA ILE A 492 0.70 14.92 -1.44
C ILE A 492 -0.49 13.95 -1.38
N LEU A 493 -0.36 12.83 -0.66
CA LEU A 493 -1.47 11.90 -0.49
C LEU A 493 -2.67 12.60 0.18
N LEU A 494 -2.43 13.31 1.28
CA LEU A 494 -3.46 14.09 1.96
C LEU A 494 -4.04 15.19 1.06
N TRP A 495 -3.19 15.86 0.27
CA TRP A 495 -3.65 16.89 -0.66
C TRP A 495 -4.53 16.32 -1.78
N ARG A 496 -4.21 15.12 -2.30
CA ARG A 496 -5.04 14.43 -3.30
C ARG A 496 -6.40 14.06 -2.73
N ILE A 497 -6.46 13.52 -1.52
CA ILE A 497 -7.72 13.21 -0.81
C ILE A 497 -8.53 14.49 -0.57
N ALA A 498 -7.89 15.57 -0.10
CA ALA A 498 -8.54 16.85 0.19
C ALA A 498 -9.09 17.56 -1.07
N LYS A 499 -8.38 17.44 -2.20
CA LYS A 499 -8.74 18.07 -3.48
C LYS A 499 -9.39 17.09 -4.46
N SER A 500 -10.01 16.02 -3.94
CA SER A 500 -10.67 15.04 -4.78
C SER A 500 -11.73 15.68 -5.70
N PRO A 501 -11.76 15.32 -7.00
CA PRO A 501 -12.77 15.82 -7.92
C PRO A 501 -14.12 15.10 -7.69
N GLY A 502 -15.21 15.83 -7.83
CA GLY A 502 -16.54 15.25 -8.00
C GLY A 502 -17.24 15.91 -9.16
N SER A 503 -18.08 15.17 -9.88
CA SER A 503 -18.64 15.59 -11.16
C SER A 503 -20.15 15.41 -11.21
N PHE A 504 -20.81 16.32 -11.92
CA PHE A 504 -22.22 16.14 -12.26
C PHE A 504 -22.32 15.26 -13.49
N MET A 505 -23.23 14.31 -13.46
CA MET A 505 -23.39 13.32 -14.52
C MET A 505 -24.61 13.64 -15.37
N GLY A 506 -24.53 13.33 -16.66
CA GLY A 506 -25.68 13.36 -17.56
C GLY A 506 -25.80 12.09 -18.39
N ARG A 507 -27.00 11.85 -18.91
CA ARG A 507 -27.40 10.64 -19.60
C ARG A 507 -26.97 10.65 -21.07
N VAL A 508 -26.44 9.51 -21.51
CA VAL A 508 -26.12 9.16 -22.89
C VAL A 508 -26.69 7.79 -23.18
N HIS A 509 -27.28 7.61 -24.36
CA HIS A 509 -27.77 6.31 -24.81
C HIS A 509 -26.67 5.54 -25.52
N LEU A 510 -26.36 4.35 -25.01
CA LEU A 510 -25.35 3.48 -25.59
C LEU A 510 -25.97 2.50 -26.58
N ARG A 511 -25.17 2.15 -27.58
CA ARG A 511 -25.40 1.00 -28.46
C ARG A 511 -24.09 0.25 -28.58
N HIS A 512 -24.12 -1.06 -28.38
CA HIS A 512 -22.94 -1.89 -28.58
C HIS A 512 -22.74 -2.10 -30.08
N ALA A 513 -21.60 -1.65 -30.60
CA ALA A 513 -21.23 -1.85 -31.99
C ALA A 513 -20.11 -2.89 -32.07
N THR A 514 -20.41 -4.05 -32.68
CA THR A 514 -19.40 -5.06 -33.02
C THR A 514 -19.01 -4.92 -34.49
N ARG A 515 -17.84 -5.46 -34.87
CA ARG A 515 -17.38 -5.45 -36.27
C ARG A 515 -18.45 -6.05 -37.20
N ASP A 516 -19.10 -7.12 -36.78
CA ASP A 516 -20.13 -7.81 -37.56
C ASP A 516 -21.44 -7.01 -37.62
N SER A 517 -21.81 -6.31 -36.54
CA SER A 517 -23.00 -5.43 -36.53
C SER A 517 -22.82 -4.18 -37.39
N LEU A 518 -21.59 -3.68 -37.54
CA LEU A 518 -21.27 -2.52 -38.38
C LEU A 518 -21.13 -2.88 -39.87
N LEU A 519 -20.74 -4.11 -40.19
CA LEU A 519 -20.59 -4.59 -41.57
C LEU A 519 -21.91 -5.05 -42.19
N LYS A 520 -22.87 -5.51 -41.38
CA LYS A 520 -24.25 -5.71 -41.83
C LYS A 520 -24.90 -4.34 -42.06
N LYS A 521 -24.90 -3.87 -43.31
CA LYS A 521 -25.66 -2.71 -43.79
C LYS A 521 -27.18 -2.97 -43.77
N GLU A 522 -27.74 -3.47 -42.67
CA GLU A 522 -29.18 -3.36 -42.48
C GLU A 522 -29.48 -1.87 -42.28
N HIS A 523 -30.41 -1.34 -43.06
CA HIS A 523 -30.96 -0.01 -42.83
C HIS A 523 -31.34 0.09 -41.37
N VAL A 524 -30.64 0.97 -40.64
CA VAL A 524 -30.92 1.23 -39.23
C VAL A 524 -32.20 2.07 -39.18
N ASP A 525 -33.34 1.41 -39.36
CA ASP A 525 -34.62 2.00 -39.03
C ASP A 525 -34.59 2.38 -37.55
N HIS A 526 -34.98 3.63 -37.26
CA HIS A 526 -34.97 4.20 -35.91
C HIS A 526 -35.87 3.45 -34.91
N ALA A 527 -36.62 2.43 -35.33
CA ALA A 527 -37.72 1.83 -34.58
C ALA A 527 -37.59 0.33 -34.24
N THR A 528 -36.76 -0.47 -34.91
CA THR A 528 -36.82 -1.94 -34.71
C THR A 528 -35.45 -2.62 -34.81
N VAL A 529 -34.70 -2.57 -33.71
CA VAL A 529 -33.76 -3.63 -33.33
C VAL A 529 -33.94 -3.79 -31.83
N ASP A 530 -34.35 -4.97 -31.37
CA ASP A 530 -34.48 -5.41 -29.96
C ASP A 530 -33.12 -5.48 -29.23
N GLY A 531 -32.26 -4.47 -29.43
CA GLY A 531 -31.11 -4.24 -28.57
C GLY A 531 -31.56 -3.34 -27.43
N GLU A 532 -31.54 -3.85 -26.20
CA GLU A 532 -31.82 -3.06 -25.00
C GLU A 532 -31.05 -1.74 -25.04
N LYS A 533 -31.78 -0.62 -25.06
CA LYS A 533 -31.20 0.72 -25.01
C LYS A 533 -30.63 0.95 -23.61
N HIS A 534 -29.36 0.62 -23.41
CA HIS A 534 -28.70 0.85 -22.14
C HIS A 534 -28.29 2.32 -21.99
N SER A 535 -28.58 2.94 -20.84
CA SER A 535 -28.17 4.30 -20.55
C SER A 535 -26.86 4.32 -19.78
N ALA A 536 -25.90 5.13 -20.23
CA ALA A 536 -24.72 5.45 -19.46
C ALA A 536 -24.73 6.90 -18.99
N TYR A 537 -23.96 7.15 -17.94
CA TYR A 537 -23.84 8.46 -17.32
C TYR A 537 -22.40 8.96 -17.48
N LEU A 538 -22.22 10.10 -18.16
CA LEU A 538 -20.93 10.74 -18.43
C LEU A 538 -20.78 12.08 -17.70
N ASP A 539 -19.54 12.51 -17.46
CA ASP A 539 -19.24 13.77 -16.79
C ASP A 539 -19.68 14.96 -17.67
N LEU A 540 -20.56 15.82 -17.15
CA LEU A 540 -20.98 17.05 -17.82
C LEU A 540 -19.82 18.01 -18.07
N GLY A 541 -18.80 18.00 -17.22
CA GLY A 541 -17.57 18.79 -17.36
C GLY A 541 -16.55 18.21 -18.33
N ARG A 542 -16.77 16.98 -18.84
CA ARG A 542 -15.87 16.24 -19.75
C ARG A 542 -14.42 16.16 -19.27
N HIS A 543 -14.21 16.11 -17.95
CA HIS A 543 -12.87 15.88 -17.39
C HIS A 543 -12.39 14.43 -17.60
N ASP A 544 -13.30 13.55 -17.98
CA ASP A 544 -13.10 12.13 -18.31
C ASP A 544 -12.54 11.88 -19.73
N GLN A 545 -12.21 12.94 -20.48
CA GLN A 545 -11.76 12.87 -21.88
C GLN A 545 -12.75 12.19 -22.84
N SER A 546 -14.04 12.17 -22.48
CA SER A 546 -15.11 11.67 -23.36
C SER A 546 -15.23 12.51 -24.64
N ASN A 547 -15.65 11.87 -25.74
CA ASN A 547 -15.72 12.52 -27.05
C ASN A 547 -16.64 13.77 -27.02
N PRO A 548 -16.13 14.99 -27.31
CA PRO A 548 -16.88 16.24 -27.24
C PRO A 548 -18.11 16.30 -28.15
N GLN A 549 -18.18 15.45 -29.18
CA GLN A 549 -19.29 15.41 -30.13
C GLN A 549 -20.53 14.66 -29.60
N VAL A 550 -20.39 13.85 -28.56
CA VAL A 550 -21.52 13.08 -28.01
C VAL A 550 -22.39 14.00 -27.13
N PRO A 551 -23.67 14.23 -27.47
CA PRO A 551 -24.53 15.10 -26.66
C PRO A 551 -24.88 14.42 -25.34
N ILE A 552 -24.63 15.12 -24.23
CA ILE A 552 -25.00 14.66 -22.88
C ILE A 552 -26.28 15.39 -22.47
N THR A 553 -27.29 14.64 -22.02
CA THR A 553 -28.61 15.17 -21.67
C THR A 553 -28.90 15.03 -20.18
N SER A 554 -29.73 15.91 -19.61
CA SER A 554 -30.23 15.71 -18.24
C SER A 554 -31.21 14.53 -18.21
N PRO A 555 -31.19 13.66 -17.20
CA PRO A 555 -32.12 12.54 -17.09
C PRO A 555 -33.58 13.00 -17.00
N TYR A 556 -33.85 14.07 -16.25
CA TYR A 556 -35.17 14.67 -16.07
C TYR A 556 -35.03 16.13 -15.58
N PRO A 557 -35.90 17.08 -15.99
CA PRO A 557 -35.83 18.47 -15.54
C PRO A 557 -35.93 18.59 -14.01
N GLY A 558 -34.89 19.15 -13.37
CA GLY A 558 -34.82 19.30 -11.92
C GLY A 558 -34.25 18.10 -11.16
N VAL A 559 -33.75 17.08 -11.87
CA VAL A 559 -33.04 15.92 -11.30
C VAL A 559 -31.56 16.03 -11.62
N PHE A 560 -30.72 15.94 -10.58
CA PHE A 560 -29.27 16.02 -10.73
C PHE A 560 -28.60 14.77 -10.19
N ILE A 561 -27.61 14.27 -10.92
CA ILE A 561 -26.77 13.15 -10.51
C ILE A 561 -25.39 13.70 -10.17
N TYR A 562 -24.90 13.40 -8.98
CA TYR A 562 -23.56 13.78 -8.54
C TYR A 562 -22.74 12.53 -8.22
N ARG A 563 -21.59 12.38 -8.87
CA ARG A 563 -20.64 11.30 -8.66
C ARG A 563 -19.43 11.78 -7.87
N PHE A 564 -19.13 11.06 -6.79
CA PHE A 564 -17.86 11.18 -6.09
C PHE A 564 -16.83 10.31 -6.81
N ASN A 565 -15.66 10.84 -7.12
CA ASN A 565 -14.58 10.05 -7.73
C ASN A 565 -13.69 9.36 -6.68
N GLU A 566 -13.92 9.64 -5.39
CA GLU A 566 -13.19 9.08 -4.25
C GLU A 566 -14.10 9.08 -3.01
N GLY A 567 -13.61 8.61 -1.86
CA GLY A 567 -14.36 8.60 -0.62
C GLY A 567 -14.79 9.99 -0.14
N LEU A 568 -15.98 10.07 0.47
CA LEU A 568 -16.53 11.29 1.06
C LEU A 568 -16.19 11.33 2.57
N ASN A 569 -15.34 12.27 2.97
CA ASN A 569 -14.85 12.39 4.35
C ASN A 569 -14.77 13.85 4.81
N TYR A 570 -14.44 14.07 6.08
CA TYR A 570 -14.33 15.38 6.72
C TYR A 570 -13.31 16.32 6.05
N VAL A 571 -12.35 15.79 5.29
CA VAL A 571 -11.32 16.57 4.60
C VAL A 571 -11.86 17.17 3.29
N ASN A 572 -12.75 16.47 2.58
CA ASN A 572 -13.22 16.89 1.26
C ASN A 572 -14.73 17.23 1.19
N CYS A 573 -15.52 16.90 2.21
CA CYS A 573 -16.99 17.02 2.15
C CYS A 573 -17.46 18.44 1.85
N ALA A 574 -16.92 19.46 2.52
CA ALA A 574 -17.32 20.86 2.32
C ALA A 574 -17.20 21.28 0.84
N ARG A 575 -16.10 20.93 0.19
CA ARG A 575 -15.86 21.24 -1.23
C ARG A 575 -16.88 20.58 -2.15
N HIS A 576 -17.23 19.32 -1.90
CA HIS A 576 -18.23 18.61 -2.70
C HIS A 576 -19.61 19.27 -2.56
N LEU A 577 -20.02 19.57 -1.33
CA LEU A 577 -21.34 20.14 -1.03
C LEU A 577 -21.47 21.59 -1.53
N ASP A 578 -20.41 22.40 -1.42
CA ASP A 578 -20.38 23.75 -1.99
C ASP A 578 -20.49 23.71 -3.51
N LYS A 579 -19.73 22.81 -4.17
CA LYS A 579 -19.82 22.60 -5.62
C LYS A 579 -21.24 22.18 -6.03
N MET A 580 -21.85 21.28 -5.25
CA MET A 580 -23.23 20.84 -5.51
C MET A 580 -24.21 22.00 -5.40
N THR A 581 -24.13 22.77 -4.31
CA THR A 581 -25.01 23.91 -4.03
C THR A 581 -24.90 24.96 -5.12
N LEU A 582 -23.68 25.39 -5.46
CA LEU A 582 -23.45 26.42 -6.47
C LEU A 582 -23.96 26.00 -7.85
N TYR A 583 -23.72 24.74 -8.24
CA TYR A 583 -24.17 24.23 -9.53
C TYR A 583 -25.71 24.14 -9.57
N ILE A 584 -26.33 23.54 -8.56
CA ILE A 584 -27.78 23.37 -8.51
C ILE A 584 -28.47 24.73 -8.48
N TYR A 585 -28.02 25.70 -7.66
CA TYR A 585 -28.62 27.03 -7.62
C TYR A 585 -28.45 27.81 -8.93
N LYS A 586 -27.37 27.58 -9.67
CA LYS A 586 -27.17 28.21 -10.99
C LYS A 586 -28.17 27.67 -12.03
N HIS A 587 -28.47 26.37 -11.97
CA HIS A 587 -29.24 25.63 -12.97
C HIS A 587 -30.70 25.37 -12.59
N THR A 588 -31.14 25.80 -11.41
CA THR A 588 -32.54 25.69 -10.97
C THR A 588 -33.11 27.03 -10.53
N ARG A 589 -34.42 27.08 -10.38
CA ARG A 589 -35.13 28.18 -9.71
C ARG A 589 -35.77 27.71 -8.42
N ARG A 590 -36.01 28.66 -7.53
CA ARG A 590 -36.80 28.45 -6.31
C ARG A 590 -38.25 28.14 -6.65
N THR A 591 -38.89 27.35 -5.80
CA THR A 591 -40.31 27.04 -5.90
C THR A 591 -41.16 28.29 -5.67
N GLN A 592 -40.85 29.05 -4.62
CA GLN A 592 -41.41 30.38 -4.37
C GLN A 592 -40.44 31.46 -4.86
N LEU A 593 -40.86 32.25 -5.85
CA LEU A 593 -40.06 33.35 -6.41
C LEU A 593 -40.02 34.57 -5.48
N ASN A 594 -41.11 34.84 -4.75
CA ASN A 594 -41.25 35.95 -3.81
C ASN A 594 -41.47 35.42 -2.38
N LYS A 595 -40.40 34.92 -1.75
CA LYS A 595 -40.47 34.42 -0.36
C LYS A 595 -40.55 35.53 0.69
N PHE A 596 -40.02 36.71 0.38
CA PHE A 596 -39.95 37.84 1.28
C PHE A 596 -40.84 38.98 0.76
N ASP A 597 -41.79 39.40 1.58
CA ASP A 597 -42.73 40.47 1.23
C ASP A 597 -42.03 41.84 1.14
N LYS A 598 -41.04 42.08 2.02
CA LYS A 598 -40.23 43.31 2.02
C LYS A 598 -38.80 43.04 1.55
N ILE A 599 -38.24 43.98 0.79
CA ILE A 599 -36.84 43.93 0.32
C ILE A 599 -35.85 43.83 1.50
N GLY A 600 -36.15 44.51 2.61
CA GLY A 600 -35.31 44.49 3.83
C GLY A 600 -35.33 43.17 4.61
N ASP A 601 -36.32 42.30 4.37
CA ASP A 601 -36.41 40.98 5.02
C ASP A 601 -35.55 39.93 4.27
N ARG A 602 -35.02 40.29 3.09
CA ARG A 602 -34.14 39.43 2.30
C ARG A 602 -32.77 39.31 2.98
N PRO A 603 -32.29 38.10 3.25
CA PRO A 603 -30.97 37.92 3.81
C PRO A 603 -29.88 38.25 2.78
N TRP A 604 -28.68 38.61 3.25
CA TRP A 604 -27.56 39.03 2.40
C TRP A 604 -27.14 37.98 1.35
N ASN A 605 -27.40 36.70 1.62
CA ASN A 605 -27.12 35.57 0.73
C ASN A 605 -28.23 35.33 -0.31
N ASP A 606 -29.26 36.18 -0.32
CA ASP A 606 -30.33 36.24 -1.30
C ASP A 606 -30.68 37.71 -1.60
N PRO A 607 -29.72 38.51 -2.11
CA PRO A 607 -29.89 39.96 -2.21
C PRO A 607 -30.95 40.37 -3.23
N GLY A 608 -31.40 39.45 -4.10
CA GLY A 608 -32.23 39.75 -5.26
C GLY A 608 -31.48 40.58 -6.32
N PRO A 609 -32.20 41.15 -7.31
CA PRO A 609 -31.63 42.05 -8.31
C PRO A 609 -31.02 43.30 -7.67
N ARG A 610 -29.97 43.87 -8.28
CA ARG A 610 -29.44 45.16 -7.83
C ARG A 610 -30.47 46.28 -8.06
N ARG A 611 -30.37 47.35 -7.26
CA ARG A 611 -31.30 48.48 -7.34
C ARG A 611 -31.27 49.09 -8.75
N GLY A 612 -32.36 48.97 -9.50
CA GLY A 612 -32.50 49.45 -10.88
C GLY A 612 -32.28 48.40 -11.98
N GLU A 613 -31.95 47.16 -11.62
CA GLU A 613 -31.83 46.03 -12.55
C GLU A 613 -33.20 45.39 -12.80
N VAL A 614 -33.61 45.30 -14.07
CA VAL A 614 -34.84 44.60 -14.46
C VAL A 614 -34.56 43.10 -14.35
N VAL A 615 -35.26 42.42 -13.45
CA VAL A 615 -35.21 40.96 -13.36
C VAL A 615 -35.78 40.40 -14.66
N ASP A 616 -34.98 39.67 -15.42
CA ASP A 616 -35.48 38.89 -16.55
C ASP A 616 -36.30 37.71 -16.00
N THR A 617 -37.58 37.97 -15.77
CA THR A 617 -38.54 36.98 -15.25
C THR A 617 -38.70 35.80 -16.19
N GLU A 618 -38.42 35.96 -17.49
CA GLU A 618 -38.49 34.88 -18.47
C GLU A 618 -37.30 33.91 -18.33
N GLU A 619 -36.09 34.44 -18.15
CA GLU A 619 -34.90 33.60 -17.89
C GLU A 619 -35.04 32.80 -16.59
N ILE A 620 -35.52 33.44 -15.52
CA ILE A 620 -35.75 32.75 -14.24
C ILE A 620 -36.87 31.71 -14.38
N ALA A 621 -37.95 32.01 -15.11
CA ALA A 621 -39.05 31.07 -15.33
C ALA A 621 -38.64 29.85 -16.18
N SER A 622 -37.66 30.01 -17.08
CA SER A 622 -37.15 28.93 -17.94
C SER A 622 -36.41 27.83 -17.18
N LYS A 623 -35.86 28.12 -15.99
CA LYS A 623 -35.12 27.14 -15.19
C LYS A 623 -36.07 26.15 -14.50
N PRO A 624 -35.71 24.86 -14.42
CA PRO A 624 -36.53 23.89 -13.69
C PRO A 624 -36.45 24.13 -12.17
N LYS A 625 -37.51 23.76 -11.44
CA LYS A 625 -37.45 23.61 -9.98
C LYS A 625 -36.58 22.40 -9.63
N LEU A 626 -35.87 22.45 -8.50
CA LEU A 626 -35.13 21.29 -7.98
C LEU A 626 -36.11 20.26 -7.40
N LYS A 627 -36.04 19.01 -7.88
CA LYS A 627 -36.95 17.92 -7.49
C LYS A 627 -36.25 16.80 -6.73
N ALA A 628 -35.13 16.31 -7.26
CA ALA A 628 -34.39 15.20 -6.66
C ALA A 628 -32.88 15.30 -6.91
N VAL A 629 -32.10 14.74 -5.99
CA VAL A 629 -30.65 14.59 -6.08
C VAL A 629 -30.30 13.11 -5.95
N ILE A 630 -29.58 12.60 -6.93
CA ILE A 630 -29.04 11.24 -6.94
C ILE A 630 -27.55 11.32 -6.64
N LEU A 631 -27.12 10.63 -5.60
CA LEU A 631 -25.72 10.53 -5.19
C LEU A 631 -25.16 9.17 -5.59
N ASP A 632 -24.18 9.18 -6.48
CA ASP A 632 -23.45 7.98 -6.89
C ASP A 632 -22.29 7.73 -5.92
N PHE A 633 -22.51 6.77 -5.01
CA PHE A 633 -21.61 6.33 -3.95
C PHE A 633 -20.75 5.13 -4.36
N SER A 634 -20.69 4.78 -5.65
CA SER A 634 -19.87 3.65 -6.14
C SER A 634 -18.39 3.74 -5.74
N ALA A 635 -17.82 4.95 -5.62
CA ALA A 635 -16.45 5.17 -5.12
C ALA A 635 -16.37 5.42 -3.60
N VAL A 636 -17.50 5.62 -2.91
CA VAL A 636 -17.56 5.95 -1.49
C VAL A 636 -17.72 4.68 -0.67
N ASN A 637 -16.61 4.21 -0.09
CA ASN A 637 -16.65 3.05 0.79
C ASN A 637 -17.19 3.41 2.20
N VAL A 638 -16.55 4.35 2.89
CA VAL A 638 -16.88 4.74 4.27
C VAL A 638 -17.15 6.24 4.34
N ILE A 639 -18.18 6.64 5.09
CA ILE A 639 -18.43 8.03 5.48
C ILE A 639 -18.20 8.21 6.98
N ASP A 640 -17.76 9.42 7.36
CA ASP A 640 -17.65 9.81 8.76
C ASP A 640 -18.82 10.68 9.23
N VAL A 641 -18.81 11.01 10.53
CA VAL A 641 -19.86 11.79 11.19
C VAL A 641 -19.96 13.21 10.59
N THR A 642 -18.84 13.86 10.29
CA THR A 642 -18.81 15.21 9.73
C THR A 642 -19.40 15.22 8.32
N ALA A 643 -19.00 14.28 7.47
CA ALA A 643 -19.56 14.12 6.12
C ALA A 643 -21.07 13.83 6.16
N THR A 644 -21.51 12.97 7.09
CA THR A 644 -22.93 12.65 7.27
C THR A 644 -23.74 13.86 7.72
N GLN A 645 -23.25 14.61 8.71
CA GLN A 645 -23.90 15.84 9.17
C GLN A 645 -23.95 16.90 8.07
N ALA A 646 -22.86 17.06 7.31
CA ALA A 646 -22.82 18.02 6.23
C ALA A 646 -23.83 17.70 5.11
N LEU A 647 -24.11 16.42 4.83
CA LEU A 647 -25.22 16.02 3.96
C LEU A 647 -26.59 16.40 4.54
N VAL A 648 -26.80 16.23 5.86
CA VAL A 648 -28.03 16.66 6.54
C VAL A 648 -28.24 18.17 6.43
N ASP A 649 -27.16 18.94 6.57
CA ASP A 649 -27.18 20.39 6.43
C ASP A 649 -27.51 20.79 4.98
N LEU A 650 -26.91 20.11 3.99
CA LEU A 650 -27.21 20.31 2.58
C LEU A 650 -28.68 20.00 2.25
N ARG A 651 -29.23 18.89 2.76
CA ARG A 651 -30.67 18.56 2.64
C ARG A 651 -31.53 19.69 3.20
N THR A 652 -31.19 20.18 4.39
CA THR A 652 -31.94 21.28 5.03
C THR A 652 -31.87 22.56 4.21
N GLN A 653 -30.72 22.88 3.64
CA GLN A 653 -30.52 24.01 2.75
C GLN A 653 -31.33 23.88 1.45
N PHE A 654 -31.35 22.70 0.83
CA PHE A 654 -32.13 22.46 -0.39
C PHE A 654 -33.64 22.44 -0.13
N ASN A 655 -34.10 21.92 1.01
CA ASN A 655 -35.50 22.01 1.40
C ASN A 655 -35.94 23.46 1.60
N LYS A 656 -35.11 24.31 2.23
CA LYS A 656 -35.39 25.76 2.35
C LYS A 656 -35.49 26.46 0.99
N TYR A 657 -34.76 25.98 -0.02
CA TYR A 657 -34.75 26.52 -1.39
C TYR A 657 -35.98 26.07 -2.21
N THR A 658 -36.55 24.90 -1.88
CA THR A 658 -37.66 24.26 -2.61
C THR A 658 -39.02 24.37 -1.92
N ASP A 659 -39.06 24.91 -0.70
CA ASP A 659 -40.25 25.23 0.09
C ASP A 659 -41.41 25.81 -0.76
N PRO A 660 -42.65 25.26 -0.67
CA PRO A 660 -43.11 24.23 0.27
C PRO A 660 -42.82 22.78 -0.18
N GLU A 661 -42.25 22.57 -1.37
CA GLU A 661 -41.83 21.25 -1.84
C GLU A 661 -40.54 20.81 -1.13
N THR A 662 -40.28 19.51 -1.06
CA THR A 662 -39.05 18.94 -0.49
C THR A 662 -38.25 18.21 -1.54
N VAL A 663 -36.92 18.28 -1.46
CA VAL A 663 -36.02 17.56 -2.37
C VAL A 663 -35.88 16.10 -1.95
N GLU A 664 -36.07 15.19 -2.90
CA GLU A 664 -35.83 13.77 -2.67
C GLU A 664 -34.36 13.39 -2.85
N TRP A 665 -33.88 12.43 -2.06
CA TRP A 665 -32.48 11.98 -2.07
C TRP A 665 -32.42 10.49 -2.35
N TYR A 666 -31.69 10.13 -3.39
CA TYR A 666 -31.49 8.75 -3.84
C TYR A 666 -30.00 8.43 -3.84
N PHE A 667 -29.65 7.19 -3.49
CA PHE A 667 -28.26 6.74 -3.41
C PHE A 667 -28.06 5.55 -4.34
N ALA A 668 -27.00 5.57 -5.13
CA ALA A 668 -26.60 4.48 -6.01
C ALA A 668 -25.25 3.91 -5.56
N GLY A 669 -25.09 2.58 -5.59
CA GLY A 669 -23.80 1.91 -5.38
C GLY A 669 -23.28 1.92 -3.94
N VAL A 670 -24.15 2.05 -2.92
CA VAL A 670 -23.73 1.99 -1.51
C VAL A 670 -23.47 0.54 -1.10
N THR A 671 -22.19 0.12 -1.14
CA THR A 671 -21.77 -1.25 -0.84
C THR A 671 -21.57 -1.52 0.66
N ASN A 672 -21.10 -0.52 1.42
CA ASN A 672 -20.77 -0.70 2.83
C ASN A 672 -22.01 -0.57 3.74
N ARG A 673 -22.29 -1.62 4.53
CA ARG A 673 -23.42 -1.69 5.48
C ARG A 673 -23.40 -0.57 6.53
N TRP A 674 -22.22 -0.19 7.02
CA TRP A 674 -22.08 0.88 8.02
C TRP A 674 -22.37 2.26 7.43
N THR A 675 -21.92 2.53 6.21
CA THR A 675 -22.24 3.75 5.45
C THR A 675 -23.74 3.86 5.22
N LYS A 676 -24.37 2.77 4.77
CA LYS A 676 -25.83 2.71 4.59
C LYS A 676 -26.58 2.97 5.90
N ARG A 677 -26.15 2.34 7.01
CA ARG A 677 -26.71 2.59 8.35
C ARG A 677 -26.57 4.06 8.78
N ALA A 678 -25.41 4.67 8.56
CA ALA A 678 -25.16 6.08 8.91
C ALA A 678 -26.09 7.04 8.15
N LEU A 679 -26.28 6.81 6.84
CA LEU A 679 -27.22 7.58 6.02
C LEU A 679 -28.66 7.42 6.51
N VAL A 680 -29.07 6.18 6.80
CA VAL A 680 -30.40 5.88 7.36
C VAL A 680 -30.63 6.57 8.70
N ALA A 681 -29.64 6.51 9.62
CA ALA A 681 -29.71 7.19 10.91
C ALA A 681 -29.85 8.72 10.77
N ALA A 682 -29.19 9.30 9.76
CA ALA A 682 -29.31 10.72 9.38
C ALA A 682 -30.67 11.07 8.71
N GLY A 683 -31.54 10.08 8.52
CA GLY A 683 -32.87 10.24 7.93
C GLY A 683 -32.85 10.26 6.40
N PHE A 684 -31.79 9.76 5.76
CA PHE A 684 -31.80 9.49 4.33
C PHE A 684 -32.39 8.09 4.08
N GLY A 685 -33.25 7.97 3.08
CA GLY A 685 -33.86 6.69 2.72
C GLY A 685 -34.87 6.11 3.73
N VAL A 686 -35.42 6.94 4.62
CA VAL A 686 -36.55 6.61 5.50
C VAL A 686 -37.65 7.66 5.31
N ASP A 687 -38.90 7.21 5.17
CA ASP A 687 -40.06 8.10 5.16
C ASP A 687 -40.38 8.52 6.60
N ARG A 688 -40.04 9.76 6.98
CA ARG A 688 -40.36 10.30 8.31
C ARG A 688 -41.74 10.97 8.37
N GLY A 689 -42.53 10.93 7.29
CA GLY A 689 -43.77 11.70 7.15
C GLY A 689 -45.04 11.01 7.65
N HIS A 690 -45.09 9.68 7.72
CA HIS A 690 -46.32 8.97 8.06
C HIS A 690 -46.01 7.77 8.95
N GLY A 691 -46.71 7.67 10.08
CA GLY A 691 -46.60 6.53 10.99
C GLY A 691 -46.75 5.20 10.25
N VAL A 692 -46.08 4.16 10.78
CA VAL A 692 -45.99 2.80 10.22
C VAL A 692 -47.34 2.21 9.80
N GLU A 693 -48.45 2.69 10.37
CA GLU A 693 -49.82 2.25 10.09
C GLU A 693 -50.48 2.88 8.84
N ARG A 694 -49.87 3.89 8.19
CA ARG A 694 -50.36 4.45 6.91
C ARG A 694 -49.43 4.16 5.72
N ALA A 695 -48.54 3.19 5.85
CA ALA A 695 -47.78 2.61 4.74
C ALA A 695 -48.65 1.73 3.80
N GLU A 696 -49.98 1.84 3.86
CA GLU A 696 -50.92 1.16 2.97
C GLU A 696 -51.08 1.84 1.60
N GLY A 697 -50.50 3.03 1.42
CA GLY A 697 -50.33 3.71 0.12
C GLY A 697 -48.93 3.49 -0.45
N ALA A 698 -48.59 2.26 -0.81
CA ALA A 698 -47.27 1.88 -1.31
C ALA A 698 -46.76 2.79 -2.44
N ARG A 699 -45.60 3.43 -2.21
CA ARG A 699 -44.81 4.05 -3.27
C ARG A 699 -43.98 2.96 -3.95
N GLU A 700 -44.21 2.78 -5.24
CA GLU A 700 -43.59 1.78 -6.11
C GLU A 700 -42.13 2.17 -6.40
N GLY A 701 -41.20 1.81 -5.52
CA GLY A 701 -39.78 1.91 -5.80
C GLY A 701 -39.35 0.88 -6.85
N VAL A 702 -38.43 1.25 -7.74
CA VAL A 702 -37.84 0.27 -8.67
C VAL A 702 -36.82 -0.57 -7.90
N VAL A 703 -37.07 -1.88 -7.84
CA VAL A 703 -36.16 -2.86 -7.22
C VAL A 703 -35.40 -3.62 -8.30
N ALA A 704 -34.08 -3.65 -8.17
CA ALA A 704 -33.25 -4.50 -9.00
C ALA A 704 -33.37 -5.96 -8.54
N VAL A 705 -33.70 -6.85 -9.48
CA VAL A 705 -33.85 -8.29 -9.25
C VAL A 705 -32.83 -9.06 -10.08
N ALA A 706 -32.36 -10.19 -9.56
CA ALA A 706 -31.46 -11.12 -10.25
C ALA A 706 -32.12 -12.50 -10.38
N GLU A 707 -31.78 -13.22 -11.45
CA GLU A 707 -32.17 -14.63 -11.60
C GLU A 707 -31.38 -15.51 -10.62
N VAL A 708 -32.09 -16.37 -9.90
CA VAL A 708 -31.53 -17.33 -8.95
C VAL A 708 -31.84 -18.75 -9.41
N ASP A 709 -30.81 -19.56 -9.54
CA ASP A 709 -30.94 -20.99 -9.82
C ASP A 709 -31.25 -21.74 -8.50
N PRO A 710 -32.42 -22.41 -8.38
CA PRO A 710 -32.78 -23.15 -7.17
C PRO A 710 -31.82 -24.29 -6.82
N ASP A 711 -31.09 -24.84 -7.79
CA ASP A 711 -30.14 -25.94 -7.55
C ASP A 711 -28.80 -25.44 -7.01
N VAL A 712 -28.49 -24.14 -7.11
CA VAL A 712 -27.31 -23.49 -6.52
C VAL A 712 -27.65 -22.96 -5.13
N THR A 713 -28.18 -23.81 -4.26
CA THR A 713 -28.39 -23.45 -2.86
C THR A 713 -27.05 -23.46 -2.12
N LEU A 714 -26.60 -22.28 -1.68
CA LEU A 714 -25.47 -22.08 -0.76
C LEU A 714 -25.77 -22.70 0.63
N GLY A 715 -25.74 -24.04 0.74
CA GLY A 715 -25.53 -24.78 1.98
C GLY A 715 -26.45 -24.46 3.16
N ARG A 716 -27.76 -24.29 2.95
CA ARG A 716 -28.76 -24.29 4.05
C ARG A 716 -29.25 -25.73 4.24
N LYS A 717 -28.62 -26.49 5.14
CA LYS A 717 -29.18 -27.77 5.61
C LYS A 717 -30.38 -27.45 6.50
N GLU A 718 -31.60 -27.64 5.99
CA GLU A 718 -32.81 -27.69 6.81
C GLU A 718 -32.72 -28.86 7.80
N LYS A 719 -32.71 -28.57 9.10
CA LYS A 719 -33.08 -29.55 10.12
C LYS A 719 -34.60 -29.55 10.24
N LYS A 720 -35.26 -30.60 9.75
CA LYS A 720 -36.66 -30.89 10.08
C LYS A 720 -36.75 -31.39 11.54
N GLY A 721 -37.55 -30.72 12.36
CA GLY A 721 -38.14 -31.31 13.58
C GLY A 721 -38.43 -30.33 14.72
N GLY A 722 -39.72 -30.11 15.01
CA GLY A 722 -40.24 -29.92 16.37
C GLY A 722 -40.50 -28.48 16.86
N SER A 723 -41.75 -28.02 16.67
CA SER A 723 -42.56 -27.12 17.51
C SER A 723 -41.92 -26.10 18.48
N GLY A 724 -42.34 -24.84 18.31
CA GLY A 724 -42.49 -23.85 19.40
C GLY A 724 -41.34 -22.87 19.55
N ASP A 725 -41.63 -21.59 19.38
CA ASP A 725 -40.76 -20.41 19.47
C ASP A 725 -39.75 -20.21 18.34
N VAL A 726 -40.17 -19.44 17.34
CA VAL A 726 -39.28 -18.87 16.32
C VAL A 726 -38.69 -17.59 16.90
N ASP A 727 -37.69 -17.75 17.77
CA ASP A 727 -36.68 -16.72 17.92
C ASP A 727 -35.92 -16.64 16.59
N LEU A 728 -36.04 -15.50 15.92
CA LEU A 728 -35.22 -15.15 14.75
C LEU A 728 -33.77 -15.00 15.23
N GLU A 729 -33.08 -16.12 15.39
CA GLU A 729 -31.62 -16.16 15.39
C GLU A 729 -31.17 -15.63 14.02
N ALA A 730 -30.77 -14.36 14.02
CA ALA A 730 -29.99 -13.75 12.97
C ALA A 730 -28.90 -14.73 12.58
N GLY A 731 -28.96 -15.21 11.32
CA GLY A 731 -28.10 -16.26 10.80
C GLY A 731 -26.66 -16.04 11.25
N HIS A 732 -26.23 -16.88 12.19
CA HIS A 732 -24.83 -17.10 12.48
C HIS A 732 -24.19 -17.53 11.17
N VAL A 733 -23.54 -16.59 10.48
CA VAL A 733 -22.42 -16.92 9.61
C VAL A 733 -21.32 -17.36 10.57
N GLY A 734 -21.39 -18.63 10.98
CA GLY A 734 -20.33 -19.28 11.72
C GLY A 734 -19.03 -19.06 10.96
N ALA A 735 -18.02 -18.57 11.66
CA ALA A 735 -16.69 -18.29 11.16
C ALA A 735 -15.91 -19.59 10.82
N GLY A 736 -16.47 -20.40 9.94
CA GLY A 736 -15.74 -21.35 9.12
C GLY A 736 -15.66 -20.75 7.71
N GLU A 737 -14.49 -20.79 7.10
CA GLU A 737 -14.21 -20.35 5.73
C GLU A 737 -15.23 -20.97 4.74
N LYS A 738 -16.39 -20.33 4.55
CA LYS A 738 -17.15 -20.49 3.31
C LYS A 738 -16.36 -19.70 2.29
N ARG A 739 -15.57 -20.42 1.50
CA ARG A 739 -14.76 -19.85 0.43
C ARG A 739 -15.66 -18.98 -0.46
N ASP A 740 -15.17 -17.80 -0.80
CA ASP A 740 -15.67 -16.96 -1.90
C ASP A 740 -15.43 -17.66 -3.25
N GLU A 741 -15.97 -18.87 -3.42
CA GLU A 741 -15.90 -19.63 -4.67
C GLU A 741 -17.06 -19.18 -5.56
N ILE A 742 -16.72 -18.49 -6.65
CA ILE A 742 -17.66 -18.27 -7.75
C ILE A 742 -17.95 -19.65 -8.36
N ALA A 743 -19.21 -20.08 -8.33
CA ALA A 743 -19.61 -21.33 -8.94
C ALA A 743 -19.27 -21.30 -10.45
N PRO A 744 -18.66 -22.37 -11.01
CA PRO A 744 -18.42 -22.43 -12.44
C PRO A 744 -19.76 -22.41 -13.18
N VAL A 745 -19.86 -21.62 -14.24
CA VAL A 745 -21.03 -21.62 -15.13
C VAL A 745 -21.18 -23.02 -15.70
N SER A 746 -22.19 -23.77 -15.28
CA SER A 746 -22.45 -25.10 -15.82
C SER A 746 -22.93 -24.94 -17.28
N SER A 747 -22.12 -25.40 -18.24
CA SER A 747 -22.45 -25.39 -19.68
C SER A 747 -23.42 -26.50 -20.09
N GLY A 748 -24.07 -27.18 -19.13
CA GLY A 748 -25.13 -28.12 -19.42
C GLY A 748 -26.45 -27.37 -19.62
N GLU A 749 -27.23 -27.78 -20.62
CA GLU A 749 -28.64 -27.42 -20.78
C GLU A 749 -29.39 -27.78 -19.48
N SER A 750 -29.35 -26.90 -18.49
CA SER A 750 -30.18 -27.01 -17.31
C SER A 750 -31.61 -26.82 -17.80
N ARG A 751 -32.34 -27.94 -17.87
CA ARG A 751 -33.75 -28.01 -18.23
C ARG A 751 -34.46 -26.82 -17.58
N VAL A 752 -35.26 -26.12 -18.38
CA VAL A 752 -36.17 -25.03 -18.00
C VAL A 752 -37.04 -25.45 -16.81
N ARG A 753 -36.51 -25.39 -15.60
CA ARG A 753 -37.22 -25.51 -14.34
C ARG A 753 -37.20 -24.10 -13.76
N GLY A 754 -38.39 -23.56 -13.52
CA GLY A 754 -38.69 -22.14 -13.36
C GLY A 754 -37.57 -21.34 -12.70
N ARG A 755 -36.93 -20.48 -13.50
CA ARG A 755 -35.97 -19.49 -13.00
C ARG A 755 -36.73 -18.53 -12.10
N ARG A 756 -36.23 -18.33 -10.89
CA ARG A 756 -36.87 -17.46 -9.90
C ARG A 756 -36.10 -16.17 -9.79
N MET A 757 -36.81 -15.07 -9.59
CA MET A 757 -36.22 -13.75 -9.37
C MET A 757 -36.09 -13.47 -7.87
N ALA A 758 -34.96 -12.90 -7.47
CA ALA A 758 -34.73 -12.41 -6.12
C ALA A 758 -34.23 -10.96 -6.14
N PRO A 759 -34.68 -10.09 -5.22
CA PRO A 759 -34.15 -8.74 -5.10
C PRO A 759 -32.68 -8.77 -4.68
N ILE A 760 -31.85 -7.91 -5.29
CA ILE A 760 -30.41 -7.85 -5.00
C ILE A 760 -30.14 -7.16 -3.65
N TYR A 761 -30.94 -6.15 -3.31
CA TYR A 761 -30.86 -5.41 -2.05
C TYR A 761 -32.16 -5.50 -1.26
N GLY A 762 -32.08 -5.19 0.03
CA GLY A 762 -33.22 -5.27 0.93
C GLY A 762 -34.35 -4.33 0.51
N VAL A 763 -35.56 -4.86 0.42
CA VAL A 763 -36.75 -4.06 0.00
C VAL A 763 -37.13 -2.99 1.03
N ASN A 764 -36.66 -3.11 2.28
CA ASN A 764 -36.83 -2.14 3.35
C ASN A 764 -36.03 -0.83 3.17
N ARG A 765 -35.28 -0.68 2.07
CA ARG A 765 -34.41 0.47 1.79
C ARG A 765 -34.64 1.01 0.35
N PRO A 766 -35.85 1.52 0.03
CA PRO A 766 -36.28 1.80 -1.35
C PRO A 766 -35.53 2.93 -2.08
N TYR A 767 -34.76 3.76 -1.36
CA TYR A 767 -33.96 4.86 -1.93
C TYR A 767 -32.49 4.49 -2.17
N PHE A 768 -32.12 3.23 -1.90
CA PHE A 768 -30.77 2.70 -2.10
C PHE A 768 -30.80 1.72 -3.26
N HIS A 769 -30.12 2.08 -4.34
CA HIS A 769 -30.11 1.34 -5.59
C HIS A 769 -28.72 0.77 -5.89
N ILE A 770 -28.69 -0.29 -6.69
CA ILE A 770 -27.44 -0.92 -7.14
C ILE A 770 -26.61 0.01 -8.02
N ASP A 771 -27.27 0.73 -8.91
CA ASP A 771 -26.64 1.59 -9.90
C ASP A 771 -27.44 2.88 -10.13
N VAL A 772 -26.85 3.78 -10.91
CA VAL A 772 -27.44 5.08 -11.23
C VAL A 772 -28.66 4.94 -12.12
N GLU A 773 -28.70 3.93 -13.02
CA GLU A 773 -29.83 3.71 -13.91
C GLU A 773 -31.10 3.34 -13.14
N THR A 774 -31.00 2.40 -12.20
CA THR A 774 -32.13 2.02 -11.32
C THR A 774 -32.57 3.21 -10.46
N ALA A 775 -31.62 4.00 -9.93
CA ALA A 775 -31.93 5.20 -9.16
C ALA A 775 -32.68 6.25 -9.99
N VAL A 776 -32.24 6.51 -11.23
CA VAL A 776 -32.91 7.43 -12.14
C VAL A 776 -34.30 6.93 -12.51
N ALA A 777 -34.45 5.63 -12.81
CA ALA A 777 -35.75 5.03 -13.12
C ALA A 777 -36.73 5.20 -11.94
N SER A 778 -36.26 4.96 -10.70
CA SER A 778 -37.07 5.13 -9.49
C SER A 778 -37.51 6.58 -9.27
N VAL A 779 -36.60 7.55 -9.50
CA VAL A 779 -36.91 8.99 -9.42
C VAL A 779 -37.96 9.37 -10.46
N VAL A 780 -37.74 9.02 -11.72
CA VAL A 780 -38.62 9.41 -12.83
C VAL A 780 -40.03 8.86 -12.62
N ARG A 781 -40.17 7.57 -12.25
CA ARG A 781 -41.47 6.96 -11.94
C ARG A 781 -42.18 7.68 -10.79
N THR A 782 -41.45 8.05 -9.75
CA THR A 782 -42.02 8.78 -8.60
C THR A 782 -42.51 10.18 -8.99
N LEU A 783 -41.77 10.88 -9.84
CA LEU A 783 -42.12 12.23 -10.30
C LEU A 783 -43.27 12.25 -11.32
N GLU A 784 -43.32 11.27 -12.23
CA GLU A 784 -44.42 11.13 -13.20
C GLU A 784 -45.74 10.87 -12.50
N ARG A 785 -45.76 9.96 -11.52
CA ARG A 785 -46.98 9.69 -10.73
C ARG A 785 -47.47 10.91 -9.94
N ARG A 786 -46.55 11.71 -9.38
CA ARG A 786 -46.93 12.97 -8.70
C ARG A 786 -47.61 13.93 -9.67
N ARG A 787 -47.08 14.06 -10.87
CA ARG A 787 -47.67 14.88 -11.93
C ARG A 787 -49.07 14.38 -12.31
N ASP A 788 -49.25 13.08 -12.46
CA ASP A 788 -50.55 12.48 -12.80
C ASP A 788 -51.58 12.68 -11.67
N THR A 789 -51.13 12.62 -10.41
CA THR A 789 -52.00 12.86 -9.25
C THR A 789 -52.42 14.33 -9.17
N GLU A 790 -51.49 15.26 -9.43
CA GLU A 790 -51.76 16.70 -9.48
C GLU A 790 -52.71 17.06 -10.63
N SER A 791 -52.51 16.49 -11.83
CA SER A 791 -53.42 16.73 -12.97
C SER A 791 -54.82 16.17 -12.72
N SER A 792 -54.93 14.97 -12.13
CA SER A 792 -56.23 14.37 -11.78
C SER A 792 -56.97 15.19 -10.71
N SER A 793 -56.24 15.79 -9.77
CA SER A 793 -56.84 16.66 -8.75
C SER A 793 -57.31 18.01 -9.31
N LEU A 794 -56.67 18.51 -10.37
CA LEU A 794 -57.07 19.75 -11.06
C LEU A 794 -58.25 19.54 -12.01
N GLU A 795 -58.45 18.32 -12.54
CA GLU A 795 -59.63 17.97 -13.34
C GLU A 795 -60.88 17.65 -12.49
N ALA A 796 -60.68 17.37 -11.20
CA ALA A 796 -61.75 17.10 -10.23
C ALA A 796 -62.30 18.37 -9.53
N PHE A 797 -61.70 19.53 -9.79
CA PHE A 797 -62.17 20.87 -9.39
C PHE A 797 -62.66 21.63 -10.63
#